data_AF-A0A3A8QG37-F1
#
_entry.id   AF-A0A3A8QG37-F1
#
_cell.length_a   1.000
_cell.length_b   1.000
_cell.length_c   1.000
_cell.angle_alpha   90.00
_cell.angle_beta   90.00
_cell.angle_gamma   90.00
#
_symmetry.space_group_name_H-M   'P 1'
#
loop_
_entity.id
_entity.type
_entity.pdbx_description
1 polymer ?
#
loop_
_entity_poly.entity_id
_entity_poly.type
_entity_poly.pdbx_seq_one_letter_code
_entity_poly.pdbx_strand_id
1 'polypeptide(L)'
;QSAWAGRQNLRDAFHPLDDVSLGVAVLGVIRALGVAPVLPDALAGVAGPHAAVLACVPTALTTAVLLLRVRRERSRIVSFLAATGIALTVSQALGTVSDFGSARAALVASALGFGFALLTLLRGQGFEATKGRRLLDVLPLPFGARGRALFTDGFACAALVQAAFTAVTLLNWAALPVSAERPEALLAGALLTAGALLAFVSRGFVAFQLRGSVFTLAAGGGFIALTGVINRAGRPLPPDVSAWRLPLIGIALWALALGLRRVGPWVGQRLERPGHGPLYHAVPHLGVAVLAVLLLKSAAVVGLPDPSRALGLVPPLLVLGPALLAVLLAASFRSRLLAHVGLLLGLPGAALWAAQQSLLGSALVALLPPDGQWIRATAVPLISPSLGWLHPAAWMPADSTRFLLWQRAFAGIAAAGLVYAGFAVTVARMDAARAFFRRLLSLRPDANPNPFLPALLRETFTAVALVVAAAFLQPGMIAAELVLATGAVLFVGGARGPGRGVLGVGLMLFVHARAHLSPFVEAWPGPTLALLGLAVVVVAPWLAKRRGYDEGRTRLRAHLAVLPYFATAMLYALAVTGDTSPTTAVPVLVWRMFQGLGGTWMANIAFPLTLALLAATLLVAAFQWRGALSGFIAGLGTMVAGGAVVAMGMVFLAWSPDPELPTYLELFTLAGATLALAAAGSALSLHVARRVTARVRSDVAGGMGWGRDLWLVGSAALLAAVAVGGRASEDVLPLALAAIALAVGVSLHAAWREHTGRHVYFVQVAVVGVYALVRGLYAQGLRPEHDALFALSLGFVLVGVTVLARRAGVRPVEQATRRFAALLPIAVAFILPSDATGDAALFAGGSGLLYAALGAVERSRMFGTFAAAACNLALLLAALAFGLEGLEVYLAPLGLLLLMMGQLFTSSLPHAARNAVRILGGLLLYVPAAAKLAARMGESEDGTYAIVFGAVCLLGVAVGMALRIRAYLALGTLFLLLDVVANLLDAGLRDHRIGFLVMTLAGLTIVTGRVMATLKRQEWELLLRRVRVQLRGWD
;
A
#
# COMPACT_ATOMS: atom_id res chain seq x y z
N GLN A 1 -36.73 66.63 -74.45
CA GLN A 1 -36.72 67.11 -73.05
C GLN A 1 -37.01 65.98 -72.04
N SER A 2 -37.89 65.01 -72.32
CA SER A 2 -38.08 63.79 -71.51
C SER A 2 -36.83 62.89 -71.40
N ALA A 3 -35.95 62.87 -72.39
CA ALA A 3 -34.67 62.16 -72.34
C ALA A 3 -33.64 62.77 -71.37
N TRP A 4 -33.78 64.06 -70.98
CA TRP A 4 -32.91 64.71 -69.99
C TRP A 4 -33.41 64.54 -68.55
N ALA A 5 -34.70 64.22 -68.37
CA ALA A 5 -35.30 63.94 -67.06
C ALA A 5 -35.01 62.50 -66.57
N GLY A 6 -34.58 61.59 -67.46
CA GLY A 6 -34.27 60.19 -67.17
C GLY A 6 -32.85 59.91 -66.63
N ARG A 7 -32.27 60.76 -65.77
CA ARG A 7 -30.97 60.46 -65.14
C ARG A 7 -31.12 59.56 -63.90
N GLN A 8 -31.61 58.34 -64.06
CA GLN A 8 -31.70 57.37 -62.95
C GLN A 8 -30.56 56.34 -62.87
N ASN A 9 -29.68 56.23 -63.88
CA ASN A 9 -28.63 55.17 -63.92
C ASN A 9 -27.16 55.62 -63.92
N LEU A 10 -26.83 56.90 -63.67
CA LEU A 10 -25.43 57.38 -63.58
C LEU A 10 -24.83 57.31 -62.16
N ARG A 11 -25.43 56.55 -61.23
CA ARG A 11 -24.95 56.50 -59.83
C ARG A 11 -23.71 55.60 -59.61
N ASP A 12 -23.35 54.76 -60.57
CA ASP A 12 -22.23 53.83 -60.50
C ASP A 12 -21.09 54.16 -61.50
N ALA A 13 -21.07 55.36 -62.10
CA ALA A 13 -20.01 55.75 -63.03
C ALA A 13 -18.63 55.88 -62.36
N PHE A 14 -17.57 55.52 -63.08
CA PHE A 14 -16.17 55.65 -62.66
C PHE A 14 -15.81 57.11 -62.34
N HIS A 15 -15.54 57.41 -61.07
CA HIS A 15 -15.18 58.75 -60.59
C HIS A 15 -13.81 58.70 -59.88
N PRO A 16 -12.69 58.84 -60.62
CA PRO A 16 -11.35 58.59 -60.09
C PRO A 16 -10.96 59.55 -58.96
N LEU A 17 -11.35 60.83 -59.05
CA LEU A 17 -11.10 61.82 -57.99
C LEU A 17 -11.90 61.52 -56.71
N ASP A 18 -13.11 60.99 -56.86
CA ASP A 18 -13.92 60.59 -55.71
C ASP A 18 -13.32 59.34 -55.03
N ASP A 19 -12.83 58.37 -55.80
CA ASP A 19 -12.28 57.14 -55.25
C ASP A 19 -10.90 57.40 -54.60
N VAL A 20 -10.07 58.27 -55.19
CA VAL A 20 -8.81 58.73 -54.59
C VAL A 20 -9.05 59.51 -53.30
N SER A 21 -10.00 60.44 -53.28
CA SER A 21 -10.31 61.18 -52.04
C SER A 21 -10.87 60.29 -50.93
N LEU A 22 -11.54 59.19 -51.27
CA LEU A 22 -11.97 58.18 -50.28
C LEU A 22 -10.75 57.44 -49.74
N GLY A 23 -9.88 56.96 -50.64
CA GLY A 23 -8.62 56.31 -50.26
C GLY A 23 -7.74 57.18 -49.37
N VAL A 24 -7.58 58.46 -49.70
CA VAL A 24 -6.81 59.44 -48.91
C VAL A 24 -7.44 59.69 -47.54
N ALA A 25 -8.77 59.87 -47.46
CA ALA A 25 -9.44 60.09 -46.19
C ALA A 25 -9.37 58.85 -45.27
N VAL A 26 -9.50 57.64 -45.84
CA VAL A 26 -9.32 56.37 -45.11
C VAL A 26 -7.87 56.20 -44.64
N LEU A 27 -6.89 56.44 -45.51
CA LEU A 27 -5.47 56.42 -45.16
C LEU A 27 -5.13 57.45 -44.08
N GLY A 28 -5.77 58.62 -44.10
CA GLY A 28 -5.63 59.65 -43.07
C GLY A 28 -6.09 59.18 -41.68
N VAL A 29 -7.26 58.54 -41.60
CA VAL A 29 -7.75 57.93 -40.36
C VAL A 29 -6.86 56.75 -39.91
N ILE A 30 -6.38 55.93 -40.84
CA ILE A 30 -5.49 54.80 -40.52
C ILE A 30 -4.13 55.29 -40.02
N ARG A 31 -3.53 56.30 -40.67
CA ARG A 31 -2.27 56.94 -40.24
C ARG A 31 -2.40 57.60 -38.87
N ALA A 32 -3.60 58.04 -38.48
CA ALA A 32 -3.86 58.63 -37.17
C ALA A 32 -3.90 57.60 -36.04
N LEU A 33 -3.98 56.29 -36.33
CA LEU A 33 -3.92 55.24 -35.32
C LEU A 33 -2.49 55.14 -34.76
N GLY A 34 -2.35 55.32 -33.45
CA GLY A 34 -1.07 55.11 -32.74
C GLY A 34 0.00 56.18 -32.97
N VAL A 35 -0.31 57.27 -33.68
CA VAL A 35 0.60 58.38 -33.91
C VAL A 35 0.23 59.54 -33.00
N ALA A 36 1.17 59.96 -32.14
CA ALA A 36 1.04 61.18 -31.36
C ALA A 36 0.94 62.37 -32.33
N PRO A 37 -0.04 63.27 -32.16
CA PRO A 37 -0.26 64.34 -33.11
C PRO A 37 0.91 65.35 -33.01
N VAL A 38 1.78 65.36 -34.01
CA VAL A 38 2.88 66.33 -34.13
C VAL A 38 2.38 67.53 -34.91
N LEU A 39 2.36 68.69 -34.26
CA LEU A 39 2.11 69.95 -34.96
C LEU A 39 3.32 70.23 -35.87
N PRO A 40 3.13 70.62 -37.15
CA PRO A 40 4.25 71.04 -37.99
C PRO A 40 5.07 72.12 -37.27
N ASP A 41 6.40 72.04 -37.31
CA ASP A 41 7.31 72.94 -36.58
C ASP A 41 6.98 74.43 -36.81
N ALA A 42 6.50 74.77 -38.00
CA ALA A 42 6.05 76.11 -38.39
C ALA A 42 4.87 76.67 -37.58
N LEU A 43 4.03 75.80 -36.97
CA LEU A 43 2.86 76.19 -36.19
C LEU A 43 3.09 76.06 -34.68
N ALA A 44 4.18 75.41 -34.25
CA ALA A 44 4.45 75.10 -32.85
C ALA A 44 4.61 76.37 -31.98
N GLY A 45 5.16 77.45 -32.56
CA GLY A 45 5.38 78.72 -31.87
C GLY A 45 4.12 79.57 -31.64
N VAL A 46 3.02 79.31 -32.36
CA VAL A 46 1.77 80.11 -32.29
C VAL A 46 0.68 79.40 -31.47
N ALA A 47 0.82 78.09 -31.27
CA ALA A 47 -0.28 77.25 -30.84
C ALA A 47 -0.63 77.31 -29.34
N GLY A 48 0.31 77.70 -28.47
CA GLY A 48 0.09 77.89 -27.03
C GLY A 48 -0.71 76.74 -26.37
N PRO A 49 -1.68 77.02 -25.47
CA PRO A 49 -2.51 75.97 -24.83
C PRO A 49 -3.45 75.24 -25.80
N HIS A 50 -3.57 75.69 -27.06
CA HIS A 50 -4.44 75.09 -28.08
C HIS A 50 -3.69 74.12 -29.01
N ALA A 51 -2.38 73.88 -28.77
CA ALA A 51 -1.56 72.99 -29.59
C ALA A 51 -2.15 71.58 -29.74
N ALA A 52 -2.69 70.99 -28.68
CA ALA A 52 -3.33 69.68 -28.75
C ALA A 52 -4.57 69.67 -29.65
N VAL A 53 -5.39 70.73 -29.63
CA VAL A 53 -6.60 70.85 -30.46
C VAL A 53 -6.23 71.07 -31.93
N LEU A 54 -5.25 71.94 -32.19
CA LEU A 54 -4.76 72.23 -33.54
C LEU A 54 -4.11 71.00 -34.19
N ALA A 55 -3.40 70.18 -33.40
CA ALA A 55 -2.77 68.96 -33.88
C ALA A 55 -3.79 67.86 -34.29
N CYS A 56 -5.05 67.99 -33.88
CA CYS A 56 -6.14 67.08 -34.26
C CYS A 56 -6.93 67.55 -35.48
N VAL A 57 -6.70 68.76 -36.00
CA VAL A 57 -7.45 69.32 -37.14
C VAL A 57 -7.39 68.43 -38.40
N PRO A 58 -6.23 67.84 -38.78
CA PRO A 58 -6.18 66.94 -39.94
C PRO A 58 -7.06 65.70 -39.80
N THR A 59 -7.12 65.12 -38.59
CA THR A 59 -7.97 63.95 -38.31
C THR A 59 -9.45 64.34 -38.23
N ALA A 60 -9.77 65.51 -37.68
CA ALA A 60 -11.12 66.06 -37.67
C ALA A 60 -11.65 66.33 -39.09
N LEU A 61 -10.81 66.89 -39.97
CA LEU A 61 -11.19 67.27 -41.33
C LEU A 61 -11.39 66.04 -42.23
N THR A 62 -10.48 65.05 -42.14
CA THR A 62 -10.66 63.75 -42.82
C THR A 62 -11.91 63.02 -42.34
N THR A 63 -12.21 63.08 -41.04
CA THR A 63 -13.43 62.53 -40.44
C THR A 63 -14.70 63.21 -40.95
N ALA A 64 -14.71 64.55 -41.03
CA ALA A 64 -15.84 65.32 -41.54
C ALA A 64 -16.12 64.99 -43.02
N VAL A 65 -15.07 64.83 -43.82
CA VAL A 65 -15.17 64.36 -45.21
C VAL A 65 -15.80 62.97 -45.27
N LEU A 66 -15.35 62.02 -44.44
CA LEU A 66 -15.93 60.68 -44.40
C LEU A 66 -17.41 60.70 -44.00
N LEU A 67 -17.81 61.48 -42.98
CA LEU A 67 -19.19 61.63 -42.53
C LEU A 67 -20.13 62.13 -43.63
N LEU A 68 -19.72 63.18 -44.35
CA LEU A 68 -20.48 63.74 -45.48
C LEU A 68 -20.65 62.71 -46.61
N ARG A 69 -19.64 61.85 -46.78
CA ARG A 69 -19.63 60.82 -47.84
C ARG A 69 -20.41 59.56 -47.51
N VAL A 70 -20.69 59.26 -46.24
CA VAL A 70 -21.40 58.04 -45.83
C VAL A 70 -22.65 57.79 -46.68
N ARG A 71 -23.54 58.79 -46.85
CA ARG A 71 -24.79 58.66 -47.64
C ARG A 71 -24.54 58.34 -49.12
N ARG A 72 -23.44 58.85 -49.69
CA ARG A 72 -23.06 58.66 -51.08
C ARG A 72 -22.47 57.27 -51.31
N GLU A 73 -21.57 56.82 -50.43
CA GLU A 73 -20.86 55.54 -50.57
C GLU A 73 -21.70 54.31 -50.20
N ARG A 74 -22.76 54.50 -49.39
CA ARG A 74 -23.70 53.43 -48.98
C ARG A 74 -23.00 52.22 -48.35
N SER A 75 -21.84 52.39 -47.72
CA SER A 75 -21.10 51.34 -47.02
C SER A 75 -20.99 51.63 -45.53
N ARG A 76 -21.26 50.61 -44.70
CA ARG A 76 -21.09 50.67 -43.24
C ARG A 76 -19.64 50.87 -42.82
N ILE A 77 -18.67 50.47 -43.66
CA ILE A 77 -17.23 50.67 -43.39
C ILE A 77 -16.88 52.15 -43.39
N VAL A 78 -17.41 52.93 -44.33
CA VAL A 78 -17.15 54.38 -44.40
C VAL A 78 -17.71 55.06 -43.15
N SER A 79 -18.90 54.64 -42.69
CA SER A 79 -19.46 55.14 -41.44
C SER A 79 -18.69 54.70 -40.20
N PHE A 80 -18.14 53.49 -40.18
CA PHE A 80 -17.28 53.02 -39.10
C PHE A 80 -15.97 53.81 -39.05
N LEU A 81 -15.31 54.03 -40.19
CA LEU A 81 -14.08 54.81 -40.28
C LEU A 81 -14.31 56.28 -39.90
N ALA A 82 -15.46 56.84 -40.27
CA ALA A 82 -15.88 58.16 -39.79
C ALA A 82 -16.05 58.17 -38.26
N ALA A 83 -16.77 57.21 -37.67
CA ALA A 83 -16.95 57.13 -36.23
C ALA A 83 -15.62 56.91 -35.46
N THR A 84 -14.73 56.06 -36.00
CA THR A 84 -13.38 55.86 -35.47
C THR A 84 -12.52 57.11 -35.59
N GLY A 85 -12.65 57.86 -36.69
CA GLY A 85 -12.02 59.16 -36.86
C GLY A 85 -12.46 60.18 -35.79
N ILE A 86 -13.76 60.24 -35.48
CA ILE A 86 -14.27 61.09 -34.37
C ILE A 86 -13.63 60.66 -33.05
N ALA A 87 -13.56 59.36 -32.79
CA ALA A 87 -12.96 58.84 -31.57
C ALA A 87 -11.47 59.23 -31.46
N LEU A 88 -10.72 59.09 -32.55
CA LEU A 88 -9.30 59.45 -32.60
C LEU A 88 -9.08 60.95 -32.41
N THR A 89 -9.87 61.80 -33.06
CA THR A 89 -9.78 63.26 -32.89
C THR A 89 -9.98 63.66 -31.42
N VAL A 90 -10.98 63.08 -30.74
CA VAL A 90 -11.23 63.35 -29.31
C VAL A 90 -10.12 62.80 -28.43
N SER A 91 -9.67 61.56 -28.67
CA SER A 91 -8.59 60.96 -27.89
C SER A 91 -7.25 61.70 -28.10
N GLN A 92 -6.97 62.22 -29.30
CA GLN A 92 -5.78 63.03 -29.62
C GLN A 92 -5.84 64.37 -28.89
N ALA A 93 -6.99 65.04 -28.91
CA ALA A 93 -7.18 66.33 -28.25
C ALA A 93 -7.02 66.22 -26.72
N LEU A 94 -7.37 65.06 -26.17
CA LEU A 94 -7.24 64.75 -24.74
C LEU A 94 -5.92 64.05 -24.37
N GLY A 95 -5.04 63.78 -25.34
CA GLY A 95 -3.71 63.18 -25.12
C GLY A 95 -3.73 61.70 -24.72
N THR A 96 -4.73 60.91 -25.13
CA THR A 96 -4.97 59.51 -24.67
C THR A 96 -4.77 58.44 -25.74
N VAL A 97 -4.37 58.80 -26.97
CA VAL A 97 -4.34 57.88 -28.16
C VAL A 97 -3.33 56.73 -28.04
N SER A 98 -2.29 56.91 -27.24
CA SER A 98 -1.23 55.92 -27.01
C SER A 98 -1.13 55.48 -25.55
N ASP A 99 -2.10 55.87 -24.71
CA ASP A 99 -2.12 55.54 -23.30
C ASP A 99 -3.04 54.35 -23.05
N PHE A 100 -2.42 53.20 -22.77
CA PHE A 100 -3.10 51.93 -22.51
C PHE A 100 -3.06 51.53 -21.02
N GLY A 101 -2.66 52.46 -20.14
CA GLY A 101 -2.45 52.19 -18.72
C GLY A 101 -3.23 53.10 -17.77
N SER A 102 -3.58 54.33 -18.17
CA SER A 102 -4.25 55.28 -17.27
C SER A 102 -5.77 55.10 -17.17
N ALA A 103 -6.34 55.47 -16.02
CA ALA A 103 -7.78 55.54 -15.84
C ALA A 103 -8.43 56.59 -16.75
N ARG A 104 -7.72 57.68 -17.04
CA ARG A 104 -8.18 58.76 -17.92
C ARG A 104 -8.43 58.27 -19.34
N ALA A 105 -7.51 57.48 -19.91
CA ALA A 105 -7.68 56.90 -21.23
C ALA A 105 -8.87 55.94 -21.29
N ALA A 106 -9.05 55.11 -20.25
CA ALA A 106 -10.22 54.24 -20.14
C ALA A 106 -11.54 55.04 -20.07
N LEU A 107 -11.56 56.13 -19.31
CA LEU A 107 -12.73 57.01 -19.18
C LEU A 107 -13.11 57.65 -20.52
N VAL A 108 -12.15 58.23 -21.23
CA VAL A 108 -12.38 58.84 -22.55
C VAL A 108 -12.92 57.81 -23.54
N ALA A 109 -12.30 56.64 -23.64
CA ALA A 109 -12.76 55.56 -24.52
C ALA A 109 -14.18 55.08 -24.15
N SER A 110 -14.48 54.92 -22.85
CA SER A 110 -15.79 54.45 -22.40
C SER A 110 -16.90 55.48 -22.64
N ALA A 111 -16.60 56.77 -22.50
CA ALA A 111 -17.52 57.87 -22.76
C ALA A 111 -17.84 57.99 -24.25
N LEU A 112 -16.81 57.88 -25.11
CA LEU A 112 -16.99 57.83 -26.57
C LEU A 112 -17.79 56.60 -26.98
N GLY A 113 -17.45 55.42 -26.45
CA GLY A 113 -18.17 54.18 -26.72
C GLY A 113 -19.64 54.25 -26.32
N PHE A 114 -19.94 54.79 -25.14
CA PHE A 114 -21.32 55.00 -24.67
C PHE A 114 -22.06 56.04 -25.52
N GLY A 115 -21.42 57.17 -25.86
CA GLY A 115 -21.97 58.19 -26.73
C GLY A 115 -22.33 57.64 -28.12
N PHE A 116 -21.44 56.85 -28.72
CA PHE A 116 -21.74 56.15 -29.97
C PHE A 116 -22.87 55.14 -29.81
N ALA A 117 -22.90 54.39 -28.70
CA ALA A 117 -23.98 53.46 -28.40
C ALA A 117 -25.35 54.16 -28.32
N LEU A 118 -25.43 55.36 -27.74
CA LEU A 118 -26.64 56.19 -27.72
C LEU A 118 -27.08 56.59 -29.12
N LEU A 119 -26.16 57.01 -29.98
CA LEU A 119 -26.47 57.36 -31.38
C LEU A 119 -27.07 56.19 -32.16
N THR A 120 -26.73 54.94 -31.78
CA THR A 120 -27.30 53.74 -32.44
C THR A 120 -28.80 53.55 -32.19
N LEU A 121 -29.38 54.19 -31.16
CA LEU A 121 -30.81 54.11 -30.86
C LEU A 121 -31.70 54.63 -32.00
N LEU A 122 -31.14 55.48 -32.88
CA LEU A 122 -31.83 56.08 -34.01
C LEU A 122 -32.11 55.12 -35.19
N ARG A 123 -31.66 53.87 -35.12
CA ARG A 123 -31.59 52.92 -36.25
C ARG A 123 -32.93 52.60 -36.93
N GLY A 124 -34.06 52.60 -36.20
CA GLY A 124 -35.40 52.29 -36.75
C GLY A 124 -35.68 50.79 -36.99
N GLN A 125 -36.84 50.46 -37.60
CA GLN A 125 -37.21 49.07 -37.96
C GLN A 125 -36.84 48.76 -39.43
N GLY A 126 -36.14 47.65 -39.69
CA GLY A 126 -35.89 47.14 -41.05
C GLY A 126 -34.43 46.74 -41.32
N PHE A 127 -34.24 45.61 -42.01
CA PHE A 127 -32.97 45.17 -42.56
C PHE A 127 -33.16 44.88 -44.05
N GLU A 128 -32.75 45.81 -44.90
CA GLU A 128 -32.68 45.57 -46.35
C GLU A 128 -31.24 45.29 -46.75
N ALA A 129 -31.00 44.14 -47.38
CA ALA A 129 -29.71 43.82 -47.96
C ALA A 129 -29.50 44.68 -49.21
N THR A 130 -28.64 45.70 -49.09
CA THR A 130 -28.30 46.59 -50.20
C THR A 130 -26.84 46.42 -50.59
N LYS A 131 -26.54 46.41 -51.90
CA LYS A 131 -25.15 46.43 -52.39
C LYS A 131 -24.55 47.83 -52.18
N GLY A 132 -23.31 47.89 -51.70
CA GLY A 132 -22.54 49.14 -51.58
C GLY A 132 -22.13 49.69 -52.95
N ARG A 133 -21.67 50.95 -53.00
CA ARG A 133 -21.14 51.56 -54.23
C ARG A 133 -19.91 50.79 -54.71
N ARG A 134 -19.74 50.65 -56.04
CA ARG A 134 -18.53 50.06 -56.63
C ARG A 134 -17.39 51.08 -56.66
N LEU A 135 -16.25 50.69 -56.12
CA LEU A 135 -15.01 51.45 -56.11
C LEU A 135 -14.22 51.07 -57.38
N LEU A 136 -13.77 52.07 -58.15
CA LEU A 136 -13.17 51.91 -59.48
C LEU A 136 -14.03 51.06 -60.44
N ASP A 137 -15.36 51.04 -60.22
CA ASP A 137 -16.35 50.23 -60.96
C ASP A 137 -16.18 48.69 -60.89
N VAL A 138 -15.17 48.20 -60.17
CA VAL A 138 -14.83 46.77 -60.07
C VAL A 138 -15.19 46.18 -58.71
N LEU A 139 -14.94 46.90 -57.62
CA LEU A 139 -15.02 46.38 -56.26
C LEU A 139 -16.21 46.96 -55.50
N PRO A 140 -17.32 46.22 -55.28
CA PRO A 140 -18.40 46.71 -54.43
C PRO A 140 -17.88 46.89 -53.00
N LEU A 141 -18.06 48.08 -52.44
CA LEU A 141 -17.69 48.35 -51.05
C LEU A 141 -18.43 47.36 -50.12
N PRO A 142 -17.72 46.72 -49.18
CA PRO A 142 -18.33 45.71 -48.32
C PRO A 142 -19.42 46.32 -47.42
N PHE A 143 -20.35 45.47 -46.98
CA PHE A 143 -21.39 45.80 -46.01
C PHE A 143 -22.28 46.99 -46.41
N GLY A 144 -22.93 46.88 -47.57
CA GLY A 144 -23.82 47.93 -48.07
C GLY A 144 -25.07 48.14 -47.21
N ALA A 145 -25.44 49.40 -46.99
CA ALA A 145 -26.64 49.78 -46.24
C ALA A 145 -27.25 51.09 -46.76
N ARG A 146 -28.53 51.34 -46.47
CA ARG A 146 -29.23 52.60 -46.78
C ARG A 146 -29.99 53.13 -45.55
N GLY A 147 -30.35 54.41 -45.60
CA GLY A 147 -31.14 55.06 -44.55
C GLY A 147 -30.36 55.23 -43.24
N ARG A 148 -31.07 55.15 -42.11
CA ARG A 148 -30.49 55.37 -40.77
C ARG A 148 -29.52 54.26 -40.33
N ALA A 149 -29.78 53.01 -40.75
CA ALA A 149 -28.94 51.85 -40.44
C ALA A 149 -27.48 52.03 -40.90
N LEU A 150 -27.26 52.76 -41.99
CA LEU A 150 -25.94 53.04 -42.54
C LEU A 150 -25.02 53.77 -41.55
N PHE A 151 -25.55 54.77 -40.83
CA PHE A 151 -24.80 55.51 -39.81
C PHE A 151 -24.73 54.73 -38.51
N THR A 152 -25.88 54.23 -38.03
CA THR A 152 -25.96 53.59 -36.71
C THR A 152 -25.15 52.29 -36.62
N ASP A 153 -25.00 51.54 -37.72
CA ASP A 153 -24.16 50.33 -37.74
C ASP A 153 -22.66 50.65 -37.67
N GLY A 154 -22.22 51.75 -38.29
CA GLY A 154 -20.85 52.24 -38.19
C GLY A 154 -20.52 52.71 -36.77
N PHE A 155 -21.43 53.47 -36.15
CA PHE A 155 -21.31 53.88 -34.75
C PHE A 155 -21.39 52.69 -33.78
N ALA A 156 -22.22 51.69 -34.05
CA ALA A 156 -22.26 50.45 -33.26
C ALA A 156 -20.91 49.71 -33.30
N CYS A 157 -20.28 49.62 -34.47
CA CYS A 157 -18.96 49.01 -34.63
C CYS A 157 -17.88 49.78 -33.86
N ALA A 158 -17.87 51.11 -33.98
CA ALA A 158 -16.94 51.96 -33.25
C ALA A 158 -17.14 51.87 -31.72
N ALA A 159 -18.38 51.79 -31.25
CA ALA A 159 -18.70 51.59 -29.84
C ALA A 159 -18.12 50.26 -29.29
N LEU A 160 -18.14 49.18 -30.08
CA LEU A 160 -17.56 47.89 -29.68
C LEU A 160 -16.03 47.94 -29.60
N VAL A 161 -15.38 48.63 -30.54
CA VAL A 161 -13.92 48.84 -30.50
C VAL A 161 -13.53 49.64 -29.27
N GLN A 162 -14.25 50.72 -28.97
CA GLN A 162 -14.01 51.53 -27.77
C GLN A 162 -14.26 50.73 -26.49
N ALA A 163 -15.32 49.91 -26.44
CA ALA A 163 -15.57 49.04 -25.30
C ALA A 163 -14.45 48.01 -25.06
N ALA A 164 -13.89 47.42 -26.13
CA ALA A 164 -12.76 46.51 -26.04
C ALA A 164 -11.49 47.24 -25.55
N PHE A 165 -11.22 48.43 -26.08
CA PHE A 165 -10.11 49.27 -25.64
C PHE A 165 -10.23 49.62 -24.16
N THR A 166 -11.39 50.13 -23.72
CA THR A 166 -11.65 50.41 -22.30
C THR A 166 -11.40 49.19 -21.42
N ALA A 167 -11.89 48.01 -21.81
CA ALA A 167 -11.71 46.79 -21.03
C ALA A 167 -10.23 46.42 -20.86
N VAL A 168 -9.42 46.52 -21.93
CA VAL A 168 -7.98 46.25 -21.89
C VAL A 168 -7.25 47.27 -21.01
N THR A 169 -7.52 48.57 -21.18
CA THR A 169 -6.89 49.63 -20.39
C THR A 169 -7.22 49.48 -18.90
N LEU A 170 -8.48 49.17 -18.57
CA LEU A 170 -8.90 48.93 -17.19
C LEU A 170 -8.25 47.69 -16.57
N LEU A 171 -8.02 46.63 -17.36
CA LEU A 171 -7.29 45.43 -16.90
C LEU A 171 -5.82 45.74 -16.62
N ASN A 172 -5.16 46.52 -17.48
CA ASN A 172 -3.78 46.97 -17.26
C ASN A 172 -3.67 47.85 -16.02
N TRP A 173 -4.59 48.81 -15.85
CA TRP A 173 -4.64 49.68 -14.67
C TRP A 173 -4.83 48.88 -13.37
N ALA A 174 -5.65 47.83 -13.40
CA ALA A 174 -5.89 46.99 -12.22
C ALA A 174 -4.63 46.25 -11.72
N ALA A 175 -3.62 46.05 -12.58
CA ALA A 175 -2.35 45.42 -12.19
C ALA A 175 -1.44 46.37 -11.39
N LEU A 176 -1.48 47.68 -11.69
CA LEU A 176 -0.67 48.71 -11.03
C LEU A 176 -1.57 49.92 -10.65
N PRO A 177 -2.46 49.75 -9.65
CA PRO A 177 -3.51 50.72 -9.38
C PRO A 177 -2.97 51.98 -8.68
N VAL A 178 -3.35 53.15 -9.21
CA VAL A 178 -3.04 54.46 -8.60
C VAL A 178 -4.27 54.99 -7.86
N SER A 179 -4.16 55.23 -6.54
CA SER A 179 -5.33 55.57 -5.72
C SER A 179 -6.07 56.85 -6.13
N ALA A 180 -5.36 57.85 -6.66
CA ALA A 180 -5.95 59.12 -7.11
C ALA A 180 -6.83 58.96 -8.36
N GLU A 181 -6.50 58.01 -9.24
CA GLU A 181 -7.18 57.78 -10.52
C GLU A 181 -8.41 56.86 -10.41
N ARG A 182 -8.64 56.24 -9.25
CA ARG A 182 -9.71 55.27 -9.05
C ARG A 182 -11.13 55.78 -9.40
N PRO A 183 -11.54 57.02 -9.06
CA PRO A 183 -12.86 57.52 -9.43
C PRO A 183 -13.10 57.52 -10.95
N GLU A 184 -12.07 57.87 -11.73
CA GLU A 184 -12.12 57.87 -13.19
C GLU A 184 -12.26 56.44 -13.73
N ALA A 185 -11.49 55.49 -13.19
CA ALA A 185 -11.56 54.08 -13.58
C ALA A 185 -12.93 53.45 -13.25
N LEU A 186 -13.54 53.84 -12.12
CA LEU A 186 -14.88 53.38 -11.74
C LEU A 186 -15.97 53.95 -12.65
N LEU A 187 -15.87 55.24 -12.98
CA LEU A 187 -16.80 55.87 -13.92
C LEU A 187 -16.67 55.24 -15.31
N ALA A 188 -15.44 54.93 -15.74
CA ALA A 188 -15.19 54.23 -17.00
C ALA A 188 -15.84 52.84 -17.03
N GLY A 189 -15.70 52.06 -15.95
CA GLY A 189 -16.35 50.75 -15.80
C GLY A 189 -17.88 50.84 -15.78
N ALA A 190 -18.44 51.88 -15.15
CA ALA A 190 -19.88 52.14 -15.14
C ALA A 190 -20.42 52.46 -16.54
N LEU A 191 -19.73 53.33 -17.30
CA LEU A 191 -20.09 53.67 -18.67
C LEU A 191 -19.98 52.47 -19.62
N LEU A 192 -18.93 51.65 -19.45
CA LEU A 192 -18.76 50.40 -20.19
C LEU A 192 -19.92 49.42 -19.93
N THR A 193 -20.33 49.28 -18.68
CA THR A 193 -21.48 48.46 -18.28
C THR A 193 -22.79 49.00 -18.86
N ALA A 194 -23.01 50.31 -18.77
CA ALA A 194 -24.18 50.97 -19.34
C ALA A 194 -24.25 50.79 -20.87
N GLY A 195 -23.11 50.87 -21.55
CA GLY A 195 -22.99 50.59 -22.99
C GLY A 195 -23.37 49.16 -23.34
N ALA A 196 -22.93 48.17 -22.56
CA ALA A 196 -23.30 46.77 -22.76
C ALA A 196 -24.80 46.51 -22.52
N LEU A 197 -25.39 47.11 -21.48
CA LEU A 197 -26.84 47.02 -21.23
C LEU A 197 -27.64 47.68 -22.37
N LEU A 198 -27.16 48.83 -22.87
CA LEU A 198 -27.76 49.47 -24.02
C LEU A 198 -27.68 48.58 -25.26
N ALA A 199 -26.54 47.93 -25.51
CA ALA A 199 -26.37 46.98 -26.61
C ALA A 199 -27.28 45.74 -26.48
N PHE A 200 -27.57 45.30 -25.25
CA PHE A 200 -28.47 44.18 -25.00
C PHE A 200 -29.93 44.52 -25.30
N VAL A 201 -30.39 45.74 -24.99
CA VAL A 201 -31.80 46.14 -25.14
C VAL A 201 -32.08 46.81 -26.50
N SER A 202 -31.12 47.57 -27.03
CA SER A 202 -31.26 48.43 -28.21
C SER A 202 -31.32 47.66 -29.53
N ARG A 203 -32.19 48.12 -30.44
CA ARG A 203 -32.19 47.69 -31.85
C ARG A 203 -30.95 48.14 -32.63
N GLY A 204 -30.21 49.12 -32.12
CA GLY A 204 -28.97 49.64 -32.71
C GLY A 204 -27.94 48.56 -33.03
N PHE A 205 -27.84 47.50 -32.22
CA PHE A 205 -26.84 46.45 -32.34
C PHE A 205 -27.35 45.14 -32.98
N VAL A 206 -28.49 45.17 -33.67
CA VAL A 206 -29.04 43.98 -34.35
C VAL A 206 -28.14 43.45 -35.46
N ALA A 207 -27.43 44.32 -36.20
CA ALA A 207 -26.45 43.92 -37.23
C ALA A 207 -25.34 43.01 -36.67
N PHE A 208 -24.95 43.24 -35.41
CA PHE A 208 -23.93 42.48 -34.72
C PHE A 208 -24.50 41.35 -33.87
N GLN A 209 -25.81 41.08 -33.97
CA GLN A 209 -26.43 39.99 -33.24
C GLN A 209 -26.29 40.11 -31.70
N LEU A 210 -26.22 41.34 -31.17
CA LEU A 210 -26.00 41.58 -29.72
C LEU A 210 -27.30 41.79 -28.93
N ARG A 211 -28.33 42.34 -29.56
CA ARG A 211 -29.63 42.56 -28.90
C ARG A 211 -30.21 41.23 -28.43
N GLY A 212 -30.59 41.15 -27.15
CA GLY A 212 -31.13 39.93 -26.54
C GLY A 212 -30.16 38.74 -26.55
N SER A 213 -28.86 38.95 -26.81
CA SER A 213 -27.87 37.88 -26.80
C SER A 213 -27.41 37.55 -25.38
N VAL A 214 -27.31 36.26 -25.07
CA VAL A 214 -26.72 35.78 -23.81
C VAL A 214 -25.26 36.27 -23.67
N PHE A 215 -24.52 36.34 -24.78
CA PHE A 215 -23.14 36.83 -24.78
C PHE A 215 -23.03 38.29 -24.35
N THR A 216 -23.93 39.15 -24.82
CA THR A 216 -23.95 40.57 -24.45
C THR A 216 -24.36 40.75 -22.99
N LEU A 217 -25.32 39.96 -22.51
CA LEU A 217 -25.67 39.92 -21.09
C LEU A 217 -24.49 39.45 -20.22
N ALA A 218 -23.76 38.42 -20.66
CA ALA A 218 -22.57 37.92 -20.00
C ALA A 218 -21.42 38.94 -20.00
N ALA A 219 -21.20 39.64 -21.11
CA ALA A 219 -20.22 40.72 -21.21
C ALA A 219 -20.56 41.88 -20.25
N GLY A 220 -21.84 42.28 -20.17
CA GLY A 220 -22.30 43.26 -19.18
C GLY A 220 -22.03 42.81 -17.74
N GLY A 221 -22.32 41.54 -17.41
CA GLY A 221 -21.95 40.96 -16.12
C GLY A 221 -20.44 40.95 -15.86
N GLY A 222 -19.64 40.66 -16.88
CA GLY A 222 -18.18 40.73 -16.84
C GLY A 222 -17.65 42.14 -16.56
N PHE A 223 -18.26 43.17 -17.16
CA PHE A 223 -17.90 44.57 -16.91
C PHE A 223 -18.28 45.04 -15.51
N ILE A 224 -19.40 44.57 -14.96
CA ILE A 224 -19.74 44.80 -13.53
C ILE A 224 -18.67 44.17 -12.64
N ALA A 225 -18.26 42.93 -12.93
CA ALA A 225 -17.21 42.25 -12.17
C ALA A 225 -15.86 42.99 -12.27
N LEU A 226 -15.47 43.43 -13.47
CA LEU A 226 -14.27 44.24 -13.70
C LEU A 226 -14.30 45.54 -12.90
N THR A 227 -15.43 46.26 -12.92
CA THR A 227 -15.65 47.48 -12.12
C THR A 227 -15.50 47.19 -10.61
N GLY A 228 -16.00 46.04 -10.16
CA GLY A 228 -15.81 45.58 -8.78
C GLY A 228 -14.34 45.29 -8.43
N VAL A 229 -13.55 44.75 -9.35
CA VAL A 229 -12.10 44.53 -9.19
C VAL A 229 -11.36 45.86 -9.10
N ILE A 230 -11.65 46.80 -10.00
CA ILE A 230 -11.09 48.16 -10.03
C ILE A 230 -11.33 48.88 -8.69
N ASN A 231 -12.54 48.77 -8.15
CA ASN A 231 -12.88 49.38 -6.86
C ASN A 231 -11.99 48.89 -5.71
N ARG A 232 -11.49 47.65 -5.81
CA ARG A 232 -10.69 46.98 -4.77
C ARG A 232 -9.19 46.96 -5.05
N ALA A 233 -8.76 47.29 -6.27
CA ALA A 233 -7.36 47.28 -6.64
C ALA A 233 -6.54 48.23 -5.73
N GLY A 234 -5.46 47.71 -5.14
CA GLY A 234 -4.58 48.42 -4.20
C GLY A 234 -5.16 48.60 -2.78
N ARG A 235 -6.37 48.11 -2.49
CA ARG A 235 -7.00 48.12 -1.15
C ARG A 235 -7.72 46.79 -0.91
N PRO A 236 -6.99 45.68 -0.71
CA PRO A 236 -7.61 44.39 -0.48
C PRO A 236 -8.47 44.45 0.78
N LEU A 237 -9.74 44.06 0.66
CA LEU A 237 -10.60 43.88 1.84
C LEU A 237 -9.99 42.78 2.70
N PRO A 238 -10.03 42.92 4.03
CA PRO A 238 -9.57 41.85 4.89
C PRO A 238 -10.41 40.58 4.62
N PRO A 239 -9.78 39.39 4.57
CA PRO A 239 -10.40 38.20 4.05
C PRO A 239 -11.69 37.79 4.78
N ASP A 240 -11.78 38.04 6.08
CA ASP A 240 -12.97 37.88 6.93
C ASP A 240 -14.18 38.67 6.41
N VAL A 241 -13.99 39.92 5.97
CA VAL A 241 -15.06 40.74 5.38
C VAL A 241 -15.48 40.19 4.02
N SER A 242 -14.52 39.74 3.20
CA SER A 242 -14.83 39.13 1.91
C SER A 242 -15.56 37.79 2.05
N ALA A 243 -15.27 37.05 3.13
CA ALA A 243 -15.78 35.72 3.40
C ALA A 243 -17.28 35.71 3.65
N TRP A 244 -17.87 36.78 4.21
CA TRP A 244 -19.32 36.85 4.38
C TRP A 244 -20.03 37.56 3.20
N ARG A 245 -19.41 38.58 2.60
CA ARG A 245 -20.04 39.36 1.51
C ARG A 245 -20.20 38.57 0.22
N LEU A 246 -19.15 37.84 -0.20
CA LEU A 246 -19.17 37.16 -1.51
C LEU A 246 -20.16 35.98 -1.55
N PRO A 247 -20.32 35.15 -0.50
CA PRO A 247 -21.38 34.13 -0.48
C PRO A 247 -22.78 34.73 -0.54
N LEU A 248 -23.05 35.84 0.17
CA LEU A 248 -24.36 36.51 0.09
C LEU A 248 -24.65 37.06 -1.31
N ILE A 249 -23.65 37.67 -1.96
CA ILE A 249 -23.77 38.08 -3.36
C ILE A 249 -24.04 36.86 -4.25
N GLY A 250 -23.36 35.74 -4.02
CA GLY A 250 -23.61 34.48 -4.72
C GLY A 250 -25.03 33.95 -4.53
N ILE A 251 -25.58 33.98 -3.31
CA ILE A 251 -26.96 33.59 -3.03
C ILE A 251 -27.95 34.52 -3.75
N ALA A 252 -27.70 35.84 -3.72
CA ALA A 252 -28.52 36.82 -4.43
C ALA A 252 -28.48 36.60 -5.95
N LEU A 253 -27.31 36.33 -6.53
CA LEU A 253 -27.16 36.00 -7.95
C LEU A 253 -27.88 34.69 -8.30
N TRP A 254 -27.79 33.67 -7.44
CA TRP A 254 -28.53 32.43 -7.62
C TRP A 254 -30.05 32.66 -7.61
N ALA A 255 -30.57 33.47 -6.69
CA ALA A 255 -31.99 33.84 -6.64
C ALA A 255 -32.41 34.62 -7.90
N LEU A 256 -31.59 35.59 -8.35
CA LEU A 256 -31.80 36.30 -9.61
C LEU A 256 -31.82 35.32 -10.80
N ALA A 257 -30.97 34.31 -10.78
CA ALA A 257 -30.91 33.29 -11.81
C ALA A 257 -32.19 32.44 -11.87
N LEU A 258 -32.77 32.09 -10.73
CA LEU A 258 -34.07 31.43 -10.67
C LEU A 258 -35.19 32.33 -11.22
N GLY A 259 -35.16 33.63 -10.90
CA GLY A 259 -36.06 34.62 -11.48
C GLY A 259 -35.94 34.70 -13.01
N LEU A 260 -34.72 34.79 -13.53
CA LEU A 260 -34.44 34.80 -14.97
C LEU A 260 -34.77 33.47 -15.66
N ARG A 261 -34.74 32.34 -14.95
CA ARG A 261 -35.21 31.06 -15.52
C ARG A 261 -36.70 31.09 -15.81
N ARG A 262 -37.48 31.79 -14.98
CA ARG A 262 -38.93 31.94 -15.14
C ARG A 262 -39.30 33.04 -16.14
N VAL A 263 -38.63 34.19 -16.07
CA VAL A 263 -38.98 35.40 -16.85
C VAL A 263 -38.17 35.50 -18.16
N GLY A 264 -37.04 34.81 -18.26
CA GLY A 264 -36.11 34.87 -19.40
C GLY A 264 -36.71 34.54 -20.76
N PRO A 265 -37.53 33.47 -20.91
CA PRO A 265 -38.21 33.19 -22.18
C PRO A 265 -39.11 34.35 -22.66
N TRP A 266 -39.83 34.99 -21.73
CA TRP A 266 -40.66 36.16 -22.03
C TRP A 266 -39.83 37.38 -22.44
N VAL A 267 -38.71 37.63 -21.75
CA VAL A 267 -37.75 38.70 -22.13
C VAL A 267 -37.15 38.43 -23.51
N GLY A 268 -36.77 37.17 -23.79
CA GLY A 268 -36.24 36.76 -25.08
C GLY A 268 -37.23 36.98 -26.23
N GLN A 269 -38.52 36.72 -26.00
CA GLN A 269 -39.58 37.05 -26.96
C GLN A 269 -39.70 38.56 -27.19
N ARG A 270 -39.72 39.37 -26.12
CA ARG A 270 -39.75 40.85 -26.20
C ARG A 270 -38.53 41.45 -26.91
N LEU A 271 -37.37 40.81 -26.81
CA LEU A 271 -36.12 41.23 -27.44
C LEU A 271 -35.91 40.63 -28.85
N GLU A 272 -36.91 39.94 -29.41
CA GLU A 272 -36.86 39.29 -30.74
C GLU A 272 -35.76 38.21 -30.84
N ARG A 273 -35.41 37.56 -29.73
CA ARG A 273 -34.45 36.44 -29.63
C ARG A 273 -34.97 35.30 -28.74
N PRO A 274 -36.02 34.58 -29.16
CA PRO A 274 -36.63 33.53 -28.34
C PRO A 274 -35.67 32.39 -28.00
N GLY A 275 -34.73 32.02 -28.89
CA GLY A 275 -33.77 30.94 -28.64
C GLY A 275 -32.78 31.21 -27.49
N HIS A 276 -32.51 32.48 -27.19
CA HIS A 276 -31.58 32.87 -26.13
C HIS A 276 -32.28 33.13 -24.78
N GLY A 277 -33.58 33.41 -24.76
CA GLY A 277 -34.35 33.70 -23.55
C GLY A 277 -34.24 32.63 -22.45
N PRO A 278 -34.42 31.33 -22.76
CA PRO A 278 -34.23 30.25 -21.79
C PRO A 278 -32.82 30.17 -21.21
N LEU A 279 -31.81 30.71 -21.90
CA LEU A 279 -30.40 30.65 -21.48
C LEU A 279 -29.97 31.86 -20.63
N TYR A 280 -30.80 32.89 -20.45
CA TYR A 280 -30.43 34.08 -19.66
C TYR A 280 -30.10 33.75 -18.20
N HIS A 281 -30.71 32.72 -17.62
CA HIS A 281 -30.34 32.30 -16.27
C HIS A 281 -28.90 31.80 -16.17
N ALA A 282 -28.27 31.35 -17.26
CA ALA A 282 -26.91 30.80 -17.22
C ALA A 282 -25.88 31.87 -16.84
N VAL A 283 -26.11 33.15 -17.16
CA VAL A 283 -25.20 34.26 -16.84
C VAL A 283 -25.00 34.44 -15.34
N PRO A 284 -26.04 34.64 -14.50
CA PRO A 284 -25.85 34.71 -13.07
C PRO A 284 -25.39 33.37 -12.44
N HIS A 285 -25.76 32.20 -13.00
CA HIS A 285 -25.19 30.92 -12.53
C HIS A 285 -23.66 30.86 -12.76
N LEU A 286 -23.17 31.36 -13.90
CA LEU A 286 -21.74 31.50 -14.17
C LEU A 286 -21.10 32.46 -13.16
N GLY A 287 -21.77 33.57 -12.83
CA GLY A 287 -21.34 34.49 -11.77
C GLY A 287 -21.18 33.80 -10.41
N VAL A 288 -22.14 32.95 -10.03
CA VAL A 288 -22.05 32.14 -8.80
C VAL A 288 -20.83 31.20 -8.83
N ALA A 289 -20.57 30.54 -9.96
CA ALA A 289 -19.42 29.66 -10.12
C ALA A 289 -18.09 30.43 -10.00
N VAL A 290 -18.00 31.61 -10.64
CA VAL A 290 -16.82 32.49 -10.55
C VAL A 290 -16.59 32.96 -9.12
N LEU A 291 -17.65 33.35 -8.39
CA LEU A 291 -17.54 33.73 -6.98
C LEU A 291 -17.04 32.59 -6.09
N ALA A 292 -17.49 31.35 -6.33
CA ALA A 292 -16.98 30.18 -5.62
C ALA A 292 -15.48 29.98 -5.86
N VAL A 293 -15.01 30.12 -7.11
CA VAL A 293 -13.58 30.03 -7.45
C VAL A 293 -12.77 31.17 -6.81
N LEU A 294 -13.29 32.40 -6.80
CA LEU A 294 -12.63 33.55 -6.18
C LEU A 294 -12.46 33.38 -4.66
N LEU A 295 -13.49 32.84 -3.99
CA LEU A 295 -13.44 32.51 -2.57
C LEU A 295 -12.39 31.44 -2.26
N LEU A 296 -12.31 30.37 -3.06
CA LEU A 296 -11.27 29.34 -2.92
C LEU A 296 -9.86 29.88 -3.18
N LYS A 297 -9.68 30.72 -4.21
CA LYS A 297 -8.40 31.42 -4.47
C LYS A 297 -8.00 32.26 -3.26
N SER A 298 -8.95 32.96 -2.65
CA SER A 298 -8.70 33.78 -1.46
C SER A 298 -8.30 32.92 -0.27
N ALA A 299 -8.98 31.78 -0.03
CA ALA A 299 -8.60 30.83 1.01
C ALA A 299 -7.15 30.32 0.83
N ALA A 300 -6.76 29.99 -0.40
CA ALA A 300 -5.41 29.51 -0.71
C ALA A 300 -4.34 30.59 -0.46
N VAL A 301 -4.55 31.81 -0.96
CA VAL A 301 -3.62 32.94 -0.76
C VAL A 301 -3.45 33.25 0.72
N VAL A 302 -4.54 33.16 1.50
CA VAL A 302 -4.52 33.43 2.94
C VAL A 302 -3.85 32.31 3.73
N GLY A 303 -3.96 31.05 3.31
CA GLY A 303 -3.47 29.89 4.08
C GLY A 303 -2.01 29.48 3.84
N LEU A 304 -1.45 29.74 2.66
CA LEU A 304 -0.08 29.32 2.31
C LEU A 304 1.01 29.95 3.22
N PRO A 305 2.16 29.29 3.44
CA PRO A 305 2.59 28.01 2.89
C PRO A 305 2.27 26.77 3.75
N ASP A 306 1.88 26.95 5.03
CA ASP A 306 1.71 25.85 6.00
C ASP A 306 0.22 25.53 6.26
N PRO A 307 -0.23 24.26 6.17
CA PRO A 307 -1.60 23.89 6.52
C PRO A 307 -2.00 24.23 7.96
N SER A 308 -1.05 24.24 8.92
CA SER A 308 -1.35 24.64 10.30
C SER A 308 -1.70 26.14 10.39
N ARG A 309 -1.02 26.96 9.59
CA ARG A 309 -1.33 28.38 9.43
C ARG A 309 -2.70 28.56 8.78
N ALA A 310 -3.02 27.77 7.75
CA ALA A 310 -4.34 27.79 7.13
C ALA A 310 -5.46 27.54 8.15
N LEU A 311 -5.30 26.55 9.04
CA LEU A 311 -6.26 26.24 10.10
C LEU A 311 -6.48 27.40 11.07
N GLY A 312 -5.43 28.12 11.44
CA GLY A 312 -5.51 29.24 12.39
C GLY A 312 -6.04 30.55 11.80
N LEU A 313 -5.88 30.75 10.48
CA LEU A 313 -6.02 32.07 9.88
C LEU A 313 -7.09 32.17 8.78
N VAL A 314 -7.34 31.13 7.98
CA VAL A 314 -8.30 31.19 6.86
C VAL A 314 -9.73 31.26 7.41
N PRO A 315 -10.50 32.33 7.15
CA PRO A 315 -11.89 32.41 7.59
C PRO A 315 -12.71 31.22 7.06
N PRO A 316 -13.46 30.49 7.89
CA PRO A 316 -14.16 29.27 7.46
C PRO A 316 -15.14 29.50 6.31
N LEU A 317 -15.80 30.67 6.27
CA LEU A 317 -16.71 31.04 5.18
C LEU A 317 -16.03 31.17 3.81
N LEU A 318 -14.69 31.34 3.73
CA LEU A 318 -14.00 31.30 2.43
C LEU A 318 -14.06 29.91 1.78
N VAL A 319 -14.29 28.85 2.57
CA VAL A 319 -14.40 27.47 2.10
C VAL A 319 -15.85 26.95 2.18
N LEU A 320 -16.58 27.29 3.25
CA LEU A 320 -18.01 26.97 3.37
C LEU A 320 -18.88 27.76 2.37
N GLY A 321 -18.48 28.97 1.99
CA GLY A 321 -19.15 29.77 0.97
C GLY A 321 -19.19 29.05 -0.38
N PRO A 322 -18.05 28.68 -0.97
CA PRO A 322 -17.97 27.85 -2.18
C PRO A 322 -18.74 26.54 -2.07
N ALA A 323 -18.68 25.87 -0.91
CA ALA A 323 -19.44 24.64 -0.64
C ALA A 323 -20.95 24.88 -0.82
N LEU A 324 -21.48 25.92 -0.18
CA LEU A 324 -22.88 26.31 -0.30
C LEU A 324 -23.25 26.70 -1.73
N LEU A 325 -22.45 27.54 -2.39
CA LEU A 325 -22.71 27.97 -3.77
C LEU A 325 -22.70 26.78 -4.74
N ALA A 326 -21.79 25.82 -4.57
CA ALA A 326 -21.76 24.59 -5.36
C ALA A 326 -23.01 23.72 -5.13
N VAL A 327 -23.50 23.61 -3.89
CA VAL A 327 -24.77 22.91 -3.57
C VAL A 327 -25.97 23.61 -4.20
N LEU A 328 -26.02 24.95 -4.18
CA LEU A 328 -27.08 25.73 -4.84
C LEU A 328 -27.08 25.53 -6.36
N LEU A 329 -25.89 25.53 -6.99
CA LEU A 329 -25.74 25.21 -8.40
C LEU A 329 -26.14 23.75 -8.69
N ALA A 330 -25.77 22.82 -7.82
CA ALA A 330 -26.18 21.43 -7.92
C ALA A 330 -27.70 21.28 -7.89
N ALA A 331 -28.40 22.06 -7.06
CA ALA A 331 -29.85 22.09 -7.00
C ALA A 331 -30.47 22.64 -8.31
N SER A 332 -29.91 23.73 -8.86
CA SER A 332 -30.41 24.33 -10.11
C SER A 332 -30.27 23.43 -11.34
N PHE A 333 -29.12 22.74 -11.45
CA PHE A 333 -28.77 21.90 -12.60
C PHE A 333 -29.02 20.40 -12.37
N ARG A 334 -29.44 20.00 -11.17
CA ARG A 334 -29.58 18.60 -10.74
C ARG A 334 -28.29 17.77 -10.96
N SER A 335 -27.13 18.39 -10.78
CA SER A 335 -25.83 17.77 -11.05
C SER A 335 -25.27 17.03 -9.82
N ARG A 336 -24.97 15.74 -9.99
CA ARG A 336 -24.30 14.92 -8.96
C ARG A 336 -22.88 15.40 -8.67
N LEU A 337 -22.16 15.83 -9.70
CA LEU A 337 -20.78 16.28 -9.57
C LEU A 337 -20.69 17.55 -8.72
N LEU A 338 -21.58 18.51 -8.96
CA LEU A 338 -21.62 19.76 -8.16
C LEU A 338 -22.03 19.50 -6.71
N ALA A 339 -22.96 18.56 -6.47
CA ALA A 339 -23.33 18.17 -5.11
C ALA A 339 -22.15 17.54 -4.36
N HIS A 340 -21.40 16.64 -5.02
CA HIS A 340 -20.20 16.02 -4.48
C HIS A 340 -19.11 17.07 -4.18
N VAL A 341 -18.81 17.97 -5.12
CA VAL A 341 -17.83 19.06 -4.92
C VAL A 341 -18.24 19.95 -3.76
N GLY A 342 -19.51 20.34 -3.66
CA GLY A 342 -20.01 21.18 -2.58
C GLY A 342 -19.86 20.52 -1.20
N LEU A 343 -20.26 19.25 -1.07
CA LEU A 343 -20.13 18.51 0.19
C LEU A 343 -18.66 18.21 0.54
N LEU A 344 -17.82 17.90 -0.45
CA LEU A 344 -16.39 17.68 -0.26
C LEU A 344 -15.69 18.95 0.24
N LEU A 345 -16.02 20.12 -0.32
CA LEU A 345 -15.53 21.42 0.15
C LEU A 345 -16.07 21.77 1.54
N GLY A 346 -17.23 21.24 1.93
CA GLY A 346 -17.78 21.44 3.27
C GLY A 346 -16.95 20.80 4.38
N LEU A 347 -16.20 19.72 4.10
CA LEU A 347 -15.32 19.07 5.08
C LEU A 347 -14.17 19.97 5.57
N PRO A 348 -13.30 20.54 4.71
CA PRO A 348 -12.28 21.49 5.15
C PRO A 348 -12.90 22.77 5.72
N GLY A 349 -14.05 23.22 5.22
CA GLY A 349 -14.77 24.36 5.80
C GLY A 349 -15.22 24.11 7.25
N ALA A 350 -15.74 22.92 7.55
CA ALA A 350 -16.11 22.53 8.91
C ALA A 350 -14.88 22.33 9.80
N ALA A 351 -13.76 21.84 9.23
CA ALA A 351 -12.48 21.74 9.92
C ALA A 351 -11.99 23.12 10.37
N LEU A 352 -12.01 24.11 9.49
CA LEU A 352 -11.67 25.50 9.79
C LEU A 352 -12.59 26.09 10.86
N TRP A 353 -13.89 25.87 10.74
CA TRP A 353 -14.88 26.37 11.69
C TRP A 353 -14.63 25.82 13.10
N ALA A 354 -14.40 24.51 13.23
CA ALA A 354 -14.11 23.90 14.52
C ALA A 354 -12.74 24.33 15.08
N ALA A 355 -11.71 24.42 14.23
CA ALA A 355 -10.37 24.86 14.64
C ALA A 355 -10.37 26.27 15.24
N GLN A 356 -11.07 27.21 14.60
CA GLN A 356 -11.14 28.61 15.01
C GLN A 356 -12.27 28.91 16.00
N GLN A 357 -13.22 27.98 16.20
CA GLN A 357 -14.41 28.14 17.03
C GLN A 357 -15.28 29.36 16.67
N SER A 358 -15.13 29.89 15.45
CA SER A 358 -15.83 31.06 14.94
C SER A 358 -16.14 30.85 13.47
N LEU A 359 -17.38 31.11 13.04
CA LEU A 359 -17.78 30.96 11.63
C LEU A 359 -17.11 32.04 10.74
N LEU A 360 -16.98 33.26 11.27
CA LEU A 360 -16.35 34.38 10.58
C LEU A 360 -14.81 34.33 10.65
N GLY A 361 -14.27 33.49 11.53
CA GLY A 361 -12.86 33.45 11.86
C GLY A 361 -12.44 34.63 12.75
N SER A 362 -11.14 34.91 12.77
CA SER A 362 -10.56 36.07 13.48
C SER A 362 -10.41 37.27 12.54
N ALA A 363 -10.50 38.48 13.09
CA ALA A 363 -10.25 39.70 12.32
C ALA A 363 -8.81 39.72 11.81
N LEU A 364 -8.62 40.03 10.52
CA LEU A 364 -7.32 39.97 9.85
C LEU A 364 -6.84 41.36 9.43
N VAL A 365 -5.53 41.59 9.55
CA VAL A 365 -4.86 42.82 9.12
C VAL A 365 -3.68 42.45 8.21
N ALA A 366 -3.45 43.25 7.17
CA ALA A 366 -2.29 43.08 6.28
C ALA A 366 -1.09 43.81 6.87
N LEU A 367 0.05 43.12 7.01
CA LEU A 367 1.32 43.72 7.45
C LEU A 367 1.95 44.63 6.37
N LEU A 368 1.90 44.20 5.11
CA LEU A 368 2.41 44.92 3.94
C LEU A 368 1.37 44.84 2.82
N PRO A 369 0.57 45.88 2.57
CA PRO A 369 -0.25 45.99 1.37
C PRO A 369 0.65 46.29 0.16
N PRO A 370 0.44 45.68 -1.02
CA PRO A 370 -0.67 44.79 -1.41
C PRO A 370 -0.43 43.28 -1.18
N ASP A 371 0.71 42.88 -0.62
CA ASP A 371 1.33 41.53 -0.72
C ASP A 371 0.72 40.41 0.14
N GLY A 372 -0.52 40.56 0.63
CA GLY A 372 -1.27 39.43 1.18
C GLY A 372 -0.67 38.74 2.42
N GLN A 373 0.24 39.42 3.14
CA GLN A 373 0.78 38.95 4.41
C GLN A 373 -0.22 39.21 5.53
N TRP A 374 -1.21 38.33 5.62
CA TRP A 374 -2.30 38.43 6.61
C TRP A 374 -1.87 37.85 7.95
N ILE A 375 -2.14 38.63 9.01
CA ILE A 375 -2.00 38.24 10.41
C ILE A 375 -3.30 38.51 11.16
N ARG A 376 -3.42 37.94 12.36
CA ARG A 376 -4.54 38.25 13.25
C ARG A 376 -4.41 39.68 13.78
N ALA A 377 -5.51 40.41 13.81
CA ALA A 377 -5.57 41.76 14.41
C ALA A 377 -5.09 41.76 15.87
N THR A 378 -5.40 40.70 16.62
CA THR A 378 -4.96 40.51 18.01
C THR A 378 -3.46 40.28 18.16
N ALA A 379 -2.76 39.89 17.09
CA ALA A 379 -1.32 39.64 17.10
C ALA A 379 -0.49 40.88 16.77
N VAL A 380 -1.11 41.93 16.21
CA VAL A 380 -0.43 43.19 15.85
C VAL A 380 0.39 43.78 17.01
N PRO A 381 -0.13 43.92 18.25
CA PRO A 381 0.66 44.48 19.36
C PRO A 381 1.74 43.52 19.89
N LEU A 382 1.67 42.23 19.53
CA LEU A 382 2.60 41.19 19.98
C LEU A 382 3.76 40.95 18.99
N ILE A 383 3.63 41.46 17.76
CA ILE A 383 4.63 41.30 16.70
C ILE A 383 5.58 42.48 16.72
N SER A 384 6.82 42.23 17.18
CA SER A 384 7.96 43.13 16.98
C SER A 384 8.34 43.21 15.50
N PRO A 385 8.94 44.31 15.00
CA PRO A 385 9.48 44.40 13.63
C PRO A 385 10.44 43.26 13.25
N SER A 386 11.03 42.58 14.24
CA SER A 386 11.91 41.42 14.05
C SER A 386 11.18 40.07 13.84
N LEU A 387 9.87 39.99 14.13
CA LEU A 387 9.07 38.77 13.99
C LEU A 387 8.27 38.82 12.69
N GLY A 388 8.55 37.89 11.77
CA GLY A 388 7.81 37.79 10.51
C GLY A 388 6.37 37.27 10.67
N TRP A 389 5.53 37.52 9.65
CA TRP A 389 4.13 37.05 9.56
C TRP A 389 3.94 35.52 9.59
N LEU A 390 5.04 34.76 9.41
CA LEU A 390 5.06 33.29 9.51
C LEU A 390 5.20 32.77 10.94
N HIS A 391 5.60 33.64 11.88
CA HIS A 391 5.78 33.24 13.28
C HIS A 391 4.45 32.74 13.89
N PRO A 392 4.43 31.65 14.67
CA PRO A 392 3.20 31.09 15.22
C PRO A 392 2.30 32.10 15.96
N ALA A 393 2.90 33.04 16.70
CA ALA A 393 2.17 34.10 17.39
C ALA A 393 1.35 35.02 16.46
N ALA A 394 1.68 35.08 15.17
CA ALA A 394 1.01 35.93 14.19
C ALA A 394 -0.34 35.37 13.71
N TRP A 395 -0.52 34.05 13.78
CA TRP A 395 -1.68 33.35 13.20
C TRP A 395 -2.38 32.38 14.15
N MET A 396 -1.72 31.94 15.22
CA MET A 396 -2.29 31.04 16.21
C MET A 396 -3.12 31.82 17.26
N PRO A 397 -4.25 31.26 17.75
CA PRO A 397 -4.91 31.80 18.93
C PRO A 397 -3.99 31.76 20.16
N ALA A 398 -4.08 32.77 21.04
CA ALA A 398 -3.18 32.95 22.19
C ALA A 398 -3.13 31.72 23.12
N ASP A 399 -4.27 31.05 23.34
CA ASP A 399 -4.37 29.87 24.22
C ASP A 399 -4.41 28.53 23.45
N SER A 400 -3.93 28.51 22.21
CA SER A 400 -3.98 27.32 21.36
C SER A 400 -2.58 26.83 21.01
N THR A 401 -2.46 25.52 20.80
CA THR A 401 -1.27 24.88 20.24
C THR A 401 -1.59 24.34 18.85
N ARG A 402 -0.56 23.99 18.06
CA ARG A 402 -0.76 23.29 16.77
C ARG A 402 -1.54 22.00 16.96
N PHE A 403 -1.22 21.26 18.02
CA PHE A 403 -1.92 20.04 18.39
C PHE A 403 -3.44 20.30 18.57
N LEU A 404 -3.83 21.27 19.41
CA LEU A 404 -5.24 21.56 19.66
C LEU A 404 -5.99 22.02 18.39
N LEU A 405 -5.33 22.78 17.51
CA LEU A 405 -5.93 23.20 16.23
C LEU A 405 -6.30 22.00 15.37
N TRP A 406 -5.39 21.05 15.20
CA TRP A 406 -5.64 19.84 14.42
C TRP A 406 -6.69 18.93 15.07
N GLN A 407 -6.66 18.77 16.40
CA GLN A 407 -7.67 17.99 17.12
C GLN A 407 -9.09 18.54 16.90
N ARG A 408 -9.24 19.87 16.98
CA ARG A 408 -10.50 20.56 16.70
C ARG A 408 -10.88 20.45 15.22
N ALA A 409 -9.93 20.57 14.31
CA ALA A 409 -10.16 20.41 12.88
C ALA A 409 -10.75 19.03 12.54
N PHE A 410 -10.19 17.95 13.10
CA PHE A 410 -10.71 16.60 12.90
C PHE A 410 -12.09 16.40 13.54
N ALA A 411 -12.35 17.01 14.69
CA ALA A 411 -13.70 17.05 15.28
C ALA A 411 -14.69 17.77 14.36
N GLY A 412 -14.28 18.86 13.70
CA GLY A 412 -15.08 19.55 12.69
C GLY A 412 -15.42 18.69 11.48
N ILE A 413 -14.46 17.92 10.96
CA ILE A 413 -14.70 16.94 9.88
C ILE A 413 -15.69 15.86 10.34
N ALA A 414 -15.52 15.32 11.55
CA ALA A 414 -16.44 14.33 12.12
C ALA A 414 -17.87 14.89 12.28
N ALA A 415 -17.99 16.15 12.74
CA ALA A 415 -19.27 16.84 12.87
C ALA A 415 -19.96 17.05 11.51
N ALA A 416 -19.19 17.41 10.47
CA ALA A 416 -19.72 17.48 9.10
C ALA A 416 -20.25 16.12 8.62
N GLY A 417 -19.51 15.03 8.89
CA GLY A 417 -19.97 13.67 8.62
C GLY A 417 -21.30 13.35 9.31
N LEU A 418 -21.45 13.71 10.59
CA LEU A 418 -22.70 13.53 11.33
C LEU A 418 -23.87 14.32 10.72
N VAL A 419 -23.61 15.58 10.33
CA VAL A 419 -24.60 16.44 9.67
C VAL A 419 -25.00 15.84 8.31
N TYR A 420 -24.05 15.36 7.52
CA TYR A 420 -24.32 14.71 6.23
C TYR A 420 -25.10 13.41 6.39
N ALA A 421 -24.80 12.60 7.41
CA ALA A 421 -25.58 11.43 7.76
C ALA A 421 -27.03 11.81 8.13
N GLY A 422 -27.20 12.85 8.96
CA GLY A 422 -28.53 13.38 9.31
C GLY A 422 -29.32 13.81 8.08
N PHE A 423 -28.70 14.57 7.17
CA PHE A 423 -29.32 14.96 5.90
C PHE A 423 -29.61 13.77 4.98
N ALA A 424 -28.73 12.77 4.92
CA ALA A 424 -28.98 11.57 4.12
C ALA A 424 -30.25 10.85 4.61
N VAL A 425 -30.43 10.76 5.93
CA VAL A 425 -31.62 10.15 6.54
C VAL A 425 -32.88 10.97 6.28
N THR A 426 -32.82 12.30 6.42
CA THR A 426 -33.99 13.16 6.15
C THR A 426 -34.37 13.12 4.67
N VAL A 427 -33.41 13.20 3.75
CA VAL A 427 -33.65 13.10 2.31
C VAL A 427 -34.25 11.74 1.95
N ALA A 428 -33.71 10.64 2.49
CA ALA A 428 -34.26 9.31 2.25
C ALA A 428 -35.71 9.17 2.74
N ARG A 429 -36.04 9.74 3.91
CA ARG A 429 -37.42 9.76 4.44
C ARG A 429 -38.35 10.62 3.59
N MET A 430 -37.91 11.79 3.15
CA MET A 430 -38.71 12.66 2.28
C MET A 430 -38.97 12.03 0.92
N ASP A 431 -37.98 11.37 0.33
CA ASP A 431 -38.15 10.68 -0.95
C ASP A 431 -39.10 9.48 -0.80
N ALA A 432 -39.02 8.74 0.32
CA ALA A 432 -39.99 7.68 0.65
C ALA A 432 -41.41 8.23 0.84
N ALA A 433 -41.57 9.37 1.54
CA ALA A 433 -42.86 10.03 1.73
C ALA A 433 -43.43 10.55 0.39
N ARG A 434 -42.61 11.20 -0.45
CA ARG A 434 -43.04 11.62 -1.80
C ARG A 434 -43.40 10.42 -2.66
N ALA A 435 -42.64 9.33 -2.62
CA ALA A 435 -42.96 8.11 -3.35
C ALA A 435 -44.28 7.49 -2.88
N PHE A 436 -44.55 7.51 -1.57
CA PHE A 436 -45.82 7.08 -0.99
C PHE A 436 -47.00 7.94 -1.48
N PHE A 437 -46.91 9.26 -1.35
CA PHE A 437 -47.96 10.18 -1.84
C PHE A 437 -48.17 10.10 -3.35
N ARG A 438 -47.11 9.90 -4.14
CA ARG A 438 -47.24 9.73 -5.60
C ARG A 438 -47.88 8.40 -5.99
N ARG A 439 -47.60 7.31 -5.26
CA ARG A 439 -48.31 6.03 -5.44
C ARG A 439 -49.78 6.16 -5.08
N LEU A 440 -50.09 6.89 -4.01
CA LEU A 440 -51.46 7.19 -3.61
C LEU A 440 -52.21 8.02 -4.66
N LEU A 441 -51.50 8.93 -5.35
CA LEU A 441 -52.04 9.82 -6.39
C LEU A 441 -51.87 9.29 -7.82
N SER A 442 -51.39 8.05 -8.01
CA SER A 442 -51.15 7.43 -9.33
C SER A 442 -50.25 8.24 -10.29
N LEU A 443 -49.40 9.12 -9.77
CA LEU A 443 -48.51 9.96 -10.58
C LEU A 443 -47.28 9.16 -11.04
N ARG A 444 -46.95 9.25 -12.33
CA ARG A 444 -45.83 8.53 -12.97
C ARG A 444 -44.50 8.83 -12.23
N PRO A 445 -43.67 7.81 -11.91
CA PRO A 445 -42.40 8.04 -11.24
C PRO A 445 -41.43 8.81 -12.14
N ASP A 446 -40.80 9.86 -11.60
CA ASP A 446 -39.67 10.52 -12.26
C ASP A 446 -38.51 9.51 -12.37
N ALA A 447 -38.01 9.28 -13.58
CA ALA A 447 -36.92 8.34 -13.83
C ALA A 447 -35.55 8.76 -13.25
N ASN A 448 -35.44 9.99 -12.71
CA ASN A 448 -34.17 10.53 -12.24
C ASN A 448 -34.05 10.47 -10.71
N PRO A 449 -33.23 9.56 -10.15
CA PRO A 449 -33.01 9.48 -8.72
C PRO A 449 -32.34 10.77 -8.20
N ASN A 450 -32.73 11.16 -6.99
CA ASN A 450 -32.23 12.35 -6.31
C ASN A 450 -30.70 12.33 -6.22
N PRO A 451 -29.98 13.30 -6.83
CA PRO A 451 -28.52 13.29 -6.90
C PRO A 451 -27.83 13.48 -5.55
N PHE A 452 -28.55 14.00 -4.54
CA PHE A 452 -27.98 14.36 -3.24
C PHE A 452 -27.79 13.19 -2.29
N LEU A 453 -28.69 12.20 -2.28
CA LEU A 453 -28.59 11.06 -1.36
C LEU A 453 -27.27 10.26 -1.52
N PRO A 454 -26.86 9.84 -2.74
CA PRO A 454 -25.59 9.13 -2.89
C PRO A 454 -24.38 10.02 -2.59
N ALA A 455 -24.46 11.33 -2.87
CA ALA A 455 -23.39 12.28 -2.55
C ALA A 455 -23.23 12.47 -1.03
N LEU A 456 -24.33 12.61 -0.29
CA LEU A 456 -24.34 12.73 1.18
C LEU A 456 -23.77 11.49 1.85
N LEU A 457 -24.19 10.29 1.41
CA LEU A 457 -23.65 9.04 1.94
C LEU A 457 -22.15 8.91 1.65
N ARG A 458 -21.73 9.19 0.41
CA ARG A 458 -20.31 9.17 0.02
C ARG A 458 -19.49 10.13 0.87
N GLU A 459 -19.94 11.37 1.04
CA GLU A 459 -19.19 12.36 1.82
C GLU A 459 -19.23 12.12 3.33
N THR A 460 -20.24 11.42 3.83
CA THR A 460 -20.24 10.90 5.20
C THR A 460 -19.11 9.89 5.38
N PHE A 461 -18.90 8.97 4.42
CA PHE A 461 -17.80 8.00 4.51
C PHE A 461 -16.43 8.63 4.29
N THR A 462 -16.28 9.63 3.41
CA THR A 462 -15.01 10.35 3.27
C THR A 462 -14.66 11.09 4.57
N ALA A 463 -15.63 11.71 5.24
CA ALA A 463 -15.42 12.31 6.56
C ALA A 463 -14.93 11.29 7.59
N VAL A 464 -15.60 10.13 7.70
CA VAL A 464 -15.19 9.05 8.62
C VAL A 464 -13.80 8.52 8.25
N ALA A 465 -13.50 8.31 6.98
CA ALA A 465 -12.20 7.84 6.51
C ALA A 465 -11.07 8.83 6.81
N LEU A 466 -11.33 10.14 6.66
CA LEU A 466 -10.37 11.19 7.03
C LEU A 466 -10.12 11.21 8.54
N VAL A 467 -11.15 11.01 9.37
CA VAL A 467 -10.99 10.92 10.83
C VAL A 467 -10.22 9.66 11.23
N VAL A 468 -10.44 8.53 10.57
CA VAL A 468 -9.65 7.30 10.78
C VAL A 468 -8.18 7.53 10.39
N ALA A 469 -7.93 8.16 9.24
CA ALA A 469 -6.58 8.48 8.79
C ALA A 469 -5.90 9.50 9.73
N ALA A 470 -6.66 10.44 10.28
CA ALA A 470 -6.17 11.38 11.28
C ALA A 470 -5.81 10.69 12.60
N ALA A 471 -6.66 9.75 13.06
CA ALA A 471 -6.43 9.02 14.30
C ALA A 471 -5.15 8.19 14.28
N PHE A 472 -4.65 7.79 13.10
CA PHE A 472 -3.34 7.16 12.96
C PHE A 472 -2.19 8.01 13.53
N LEU A 473 -2.29 9.34 13.40
CA LEU A 473 -1.30 10.29 13.89
C LEU A 473 -1.75 10.90 15.22
N GLN A 474 -2.93 11.51 15.21
CA GLN A 474 -3.46 12.30 16.31
C GLN A 474 -4.88 11.84 16.68
N PRO A 475 -5.00 10.94 17.67
CA PRO A 475 -6.30 10.44 18.08
C PRO A 475 -7.08 11.50 18.86
N GLY A 476 -8.38 11.60 18.60
CA GLY A 476 -9.24 12.62 19.20
C GLY A 476 -10.54 12.03 19.74
N MET A 477 -10.79 12.20 21.04
CA MET A 477 -12.01 11.71 21.72
C MET A 477 -13.29 12.25 21.08
N ILE A 478 -13.39 13.58 20.93
CA ILE A 478 -14.57 14.24 20.34
C ILE A 478 -14.83 13.74 18.92
N ALA A 479 -13.78 13.58 18.10
CA ALA A 479 -13.92 13.09 16.74
C ALA A 479 -14.42 11.63 16.71
N ALA A 480 -13.91 10.76 17.60
CA ALA A 480 -14.36 9.39 17.73
C ALA A 480 -15.83 9.27 18.17
N GLU A 481 -16.25 10.07 19.16
CA GLU A 481 -17.64 10.14 19.62
C GLU A 481 -18.60 10.58 18.50
N LEU A 482 -18.20 11.58 17.72
CA LEU A 482 -18.98 12.05 16.57
C LEU A 482 -19.06 11.00 15.45
N VAL A 483 -18.00 10.24 15.19
CA VAL A 483 -18.04 9.10 14.24
C VAL A 483 -18.99 8.01 14.76
N LEU A 484 -18.97 7.71 16.05
CA LEU A 484 -19.90 6.75 16.66
C LEU A 484 -21.35 7.23 16.53
N ALA A 485 -21.62 8.51 16.83
CA ALA A 485 -22.93 9.13 16.62
C ALA A 485 -23.35 9.08 15.13
N THR A 486 -22.42 9.31 14.20
CA THR A 486 -22.66 9.23 12.75
C THR A 486 -23.14 7.85 12.35
N GLY A 487 -22.46 6.80 12.85
CA GLY A 487 -22.86 5.42 12.63
C GLY A 487 -24.25 5.12 13.21
N ALA A 488 -24.54 5.62 14.41
CA ALA A 488 -25.84 5.44 15.06
C ALA A 488 -26.98 6.08 14.25
N VAL A 489 -26.78 7.32 13.78
CA VAL A 489 -27.75 8.04 12.94
C VAL A 489 -28.01 7.30 11.63
N LEU A 490 -26.96 6.82 10.94
CA LEU A 490 -27.12 6.02 9.72
C LEU A 490 -27.84 4.71 9.99
N PHE A 491 -27.53 4.05 11.10
CA PHE A 491 -28.14 2.77 11.48
C PHE A 491 -29.63 2.90 11.77
N VAL A 492 -30.02 3.87 12.61
CA VAL A 492 -31.41 4.16 12.96
C VAL A 492 -32.18 4.72 11.77
N GLY A 493 -31.51 5.51 10.93
CA GLY A 493 -32.09 6.18 9.76
C GLY A 493 -32.37 5.28 8.55
N GLY A 494 -32.11 3.98 8.63
CA GLY A 494 -32.46 3.00 7.59
C GLY A 494 -31.27 2.53 6.75
N ALA A 495 -30.13 3.21 6.79
CA ALA A 495 -28.88 2.81 6.14
C ALA A 495 -28.10 1.77 6.99
N ARG A 496 -28.80 0.69 7.39
CA ARG A 496 -28.35 -0.26 8.44
C ARG A 496 -27.01 -0.93 8.13
N GLY A 497 -26.72 -1.26 6.87
CA GLY A 497 -25.46 -1.90 6.48
C GLY A 497 -24.25 -0.99 6.75
N PRO A 498 -24.14 0.16 6.06
CA PRO A 498 -23.08 1.12 6.32
C PRO A 498 -23.05 1.69 7.73
N GLY A 499 -24.21 1.93 8.35
CA GLY A 499 -24.29 2.41 9.73
C GLY A 499 -23.63 1.47 10.73
N ARG A 500 -23.76 0.14 10.56
CA ARG A 500 -23.03 -0.86 11.39
C ARG A 500 -21.51 -0.74 11.24
N GLY A 501 -21.04 -0.55 10.01
CA GLY A 501 -19.61 -0.42 9.72
C GLY A 501 -19.02 0.82 10.40
N VAL A 502 -19.68 1.97 10.25
CA VAL A 502 -19.26 3.24 10.88
C VAL A 502 -19.34 3.16 12.40
N LEU A 503 -20.37 2.53 12.97
CA LEU A 503 -20.46 2.28 14.41
C LEU A 503 -19.28 1.46 14.93
N GLY A 504 -18.93 0.38 14.23
CA GLY A 504 -17.81 -0.48 14.63
C GLY A 504 -16.49 0.29 14.62
N VAL A 505 -16.22 1.00 13.52
CA VAL A 505 -15.04 1.87 13.40
C VAL A 505 -15.02 2.95 14.49
N GLY A 506 -16.16 3.62 14.74
CA GLY A 506 -16.27 4.65 15.78
C GLY A 506 -15.95 4.12 17.18
N LEU A 507 -16.40 2.90 17.50
CA LEU A 507 -16.11 2.26 18.79
C LEU A 507 -14.63 1.88 18.94
N MET A 508 -14.00 1.41 17.85
CA MET A 508 -12.55 1.16 17.83
C MET A 508 -11.75 2.45 18.00
N LEU A 509 -12.14 3.52 17.28
CA LEU A 509 -11.53 4.85 17.41
C LEU A 509 -11.71 5.43 18.82
N PHE A 510 -12.83 5.17 19.48
CA PHE A 510 -13.09 5.63 20.83
C PHE A 510 -12.14 4.96 21.83
N VAL A 511 -11.99 3.64 21.76
CA VAL A 511 -11.00 2.92 22.59
C VAL A 511 -9.58 3.40 22.31
N HIS A 512 -9.23 3.55 21.02
CA HIS A 512 -7.94 4.07 20.59
C HIS A 512 -7.67 5.47 21.18
N ALA A 513 -8.59 6.41 21.01
CA ALA A 513 -8.44 7.77 21.55
C ALA A 513 -8.35 7.81 23.08
N ARG A 514 -9.13 6.98 23.77
CA ARG A 514 -9.12 6.92 25.23
C ARG A 514 -7.82 6.35 25.78
N ALA A 515 -7.23 5.38 25.08
CA ALA A 515 -5.93 4.78 25.43
C ALA A 515 -4.76 5.78 25.32
N HIS A 516 -4.84 6.73 24.40
CA HIS A 516 -3.80 7.76 24.18
C HIS A 516 -3.96 9.01 25.08
N LEU A 517 -4.91 9.03 26.02
CA LEU A 517 -5.00 10.10 27.03
C LEU A 517 -4.00 9.92 28.18
N SER A 518 -3.53 8.68 28.39
CA SER A 518 -2.56 8.34 29.42
C SER A 518 -1.14 8.39 28.83
N PRO A 519 -0.11 8.81 29.58
CA PRO A 519 1.27 8.84 29.08
C PRO A 519 1.83 7.46 28.71
N PHE A 520 1.22 6.39 29.24
CA PHE A 520 1.60 5.00 28.96
C PHE A 520 0.39 4.19 28.52
N VAL A 521 0.63 3.13 27.74
CA VAL A 521 -0.42 2.19 27.33
C VAL A 521 -0.89 1.40 28.55
N GLU A 522 -2.13 1.66 28.98
CA GLU A 522 -2.77 0.99 30.10
C GLU A 522 -3.17 -0.46 29.76
N ALA A 523 -3.55 -1.22 30.79
CA ALA A 523 -3.86 -2.65 30.67
C ALA A 523 -5.21 -2.99 30.00
N TRP A 524 -6.15 -2.05 29.99
CA TRP A 524 -7.54 -2.30 29.59
C TRP A 524 -7.85 -2.26 28.08
N PRO A 525 -7.15 -1.53 27.19
CA PRO A 525 -7.55 -1.39 25.78
C PRO A 525 -7.56 -2.72 25.02
N GLY A 526 -6.52 -3.55 25.20
CA GLY A 526 -6.41 -4.87 24.57
C GLY A 526 -7.58 -5.80 24.94
N PRO A 527 -7.79 -6.09 26.24
CA PRO A 527 -8.91 -6.90 26.71
C PRO A 527 -10.28 -6.34 26.30
N THR A 528 -10.44 -5.02 26.30
CA THR A 528 -11.72 -4.38 25.93
C THR A 528 -12.05 -4.63 24.45
N LEU A 529 -11.08 -4.44 23.55
CA LEU A 529 -11.27 -4.72 22.11
C LEU A 529 -11.53 -6.21 21.84
N ALA A 530 -10.85 -7.10 22.57
CA ALA A 530 -11.09 -8.53 22.50
C ALA A 530 -12.49 -8.92 22.98
N LEU A 531 -12.95 -8.34 24.09
CA LEU A 531 -14.29 -8.57 24.65
C LEU A 531 -15.39 -8.07 23.69
N LEU A 532 -15.18 -6.93 23.03
CA LEU A 532 -16.08 -6.42 22.01
C LEU A 532 -16.16 -7.38 20.82
N GLY A 533 -15.02 -7.92 20.37
CA GLY A 533 -14.98 -8.96 19.36
C GLY A 533 -15.79 -10.21 19.74
N LEU A 534 -15.61 -10.70 20.98
CA LEU A 534 -16.37 -11.81 21.53
C LEU A 534 -17.88 -11.51 21.53
N ALA A 535 -18.28 -10.34 22.02
CA ALA A 535 -19.67 -9.92 22.06
C ALA A 535 -20.31 -9.91 20.66
N VAL A 536 -19.60 -9.43 19.64
CA VAL A 536 -20.09 -9.44 18.25
C VAL A 536 -20.29 -10.88 17.74
N VAL A 537 -19.33 -11.78 17.97
CA VAL A 537 -19.43 -13.18 17.53
C VAL A 537 -20.57 -13.93 18.24
N VAL A 538 -20.83 -13.63 19.51
CA VAL A 538 -21.90 -14.26 20.30
C VAL A 538 -23.28 -13.70 19.93
N VAL A 539 -23.43 -12.37 19.86
CA VAL A 539 -24.73 -11.71 19.73
C VAL A 539 -25.23 -11.68 18.28
N ALA A 540 -24.34 -11.56 17.29
CA ALA A 540 -24.76 -11.37 15.89
C ALA A 540 -25.62 -12.53 15.33
N PRO A 541 -25.28 -13.82 15.53
CA PRO A 541 -26.11 -14.93 15.06
C PRO A 541 -27.45 -15.02 15.79
N TRP A 542 -27.45 -14.77 17.11
CA TRP A 542 -28.68 -14.76 17.91
C TRP A 542 -29.65 -13.67 17.43
N LEU A 543 -29.13 -12.47 17.16
CA LEU A 543 -29.92 -11.35 16.65
C LEU A 543 -30.43 -11.62 15.21
N ALA A 544 -29.62 -12.29 14.38
CA ALA A 544 -30.00 -12.69 13.03
C ALA A 544 -31.18 -13.66 13.05
N LYS A 545 -31.10 -14.69 13.89
CA LYS A 545 -32.18 -15.66 14.12
C LYS A 545 -33.46 -14.99 14.59
N ARG A 546 -33.37 -14.11 15.60
CA ARG A 546 -34.53 -13.38 16.14
C ARG A 546 -35.20 -12.47 15.11
N ARG A 547 -34.46 -11.99 14.11
CA ARG A 547 -34.96 -11.09 13.06
C ARG A 547 -35.25 -11.78 11.73
N GLY A 548 -35.12 -13.11 11.65
CA GLY A 548 -35.37 -13.89 10.44
C GLY A 548 -34.37 -13.64 9.30
N TYR A 549 -33.15 -13.17 9.59
CA TYR A 549 -32.10 -13.01 8.59
C TYR A 549 -31.32 -14.32 8.39
N ASP A 550 -30.69 -14.48 7.21
CA ASP A 550 -29.79 -15.60 6.94
C ASP A 550 -28.63 -15.63 7.95
N GLU A 551 -28.66 -16.63 8.82
CA GLU A 551 -27.68 -16.84 9.88
C GLU A 551 -26.28 -17.14 9.32
N GLY A 552 -26.18 -17.82 8.16
CA GLY A 552 -24.91 -18.23 7.56
C GLY A 552 -24.12 -17.01 7.06
N ARG A 553 -24.77 -16.17 6.25
CA ARG A 553 -24.17 -14.91 5.76
C ARG A 553 -23.85 -13.94 6.89
N THR A 554 -24.71 -13.90 7.93
CA THR A 554 -24.48 -13.00 9.07
C THR A 554 -23.31 -13.45 9.93
N ARG A 555 -23.14 -14.76 10.17
CA ARG A 555 -21.97 -15.34 10.84
C ARG A 555 -20.67 -14.97 10.14
N LEU A 556 -20.59 -15.21 8.82
CA LEU A 556 -19.40 -14.87 8.03
C LEU A 556 -19.03 -13.39 8.15
N ARG A 557 -20.03 -12.50 7.99
CA ARG A 557 -19.80 -11.04 8.09
C ARG A 557 -19.39 -10.62 9.49
N ALA A 558 -19.98 -11.19 10.53
CA ALA A 558 -19.63 -10.89 11.92
C ALA A 558 -18.19 -11.33 12.22
N HIS A 559 -17.78 -12.53 11.78
CA HIS A 559 -16.42 -13.03 12.00
C HIS A 559 -15.39 -12.18 11.25
N LEU A 560 -15.66 -11.81 9.99
CA LEU A 560 -14.78 -10.90 9.23
C LEU A 560 -14.70 -9.50 9.87
N ALA A 561 -15.80 -8.98 10.40
CA ALA A 561 -15.84 -7.66 11.04
C ALA A 561 -15.06 -7.60 12.36
N VAL A 562 -14.80 -8.74 13.01
CA VAL A 562 -14.09 -8.82 14.29
C VAL A 562 -12.56 -8.91 14.10
N LEU A 563 -12.07 -9.32 12.93
CA LEU A 563 -10.61 -9.42 12.68
C LEU A 563 -9.84 -8.13 13.00
N PRO A 564 -10.30 -6.91 12.61
CA PRO A 564 -9.62 -5.67 12.98
C PRO A 564 -9.59 -5.42 14.50
N TYR A 565 -10.62 -5.82 15.24
CA TYR A 565 -10.64 -5.71 16.70
C TYR A 565 -9.60 -6.63 17.35
N PHE A 566 -9.41 -7.84 16.84
CA PHE A 566 -8.38 -8.75 17.37
C PHE A 566 -6.97 -8.33 17.00
N ALA A 567 -6.75 -7.85 15.79
CA ALA A 567 -5.47 -7.28 15.41
C ALA A 567 -5.10 -6.10 16.33
N THR A 568 -6.03 -5.16 16.54
CA THR A 568 -5.80 -4.01 17.42
C THR A 568 -5.71 -4.39 18.90
N ALA A 569 -6.51 -5.35 19.37
CA ALA A 569 -6.41 -5.87 20.73
C ALA A 569 -5.02 -6.43 21.02
N MET A 570 -4.45 -7.22 20.09
CA MET A 570 -3.11 -7.77 20.21
C MET A 570 -2.01 -6.69 20.20
N LEU A 571 -2.14 -5.68 19.33
CA LEU A 571 -1.21 -4.54 19.31
C LEU A 571 -1.17 -3.86 20.67
N TYR A 572 -2.34 -3.52 21.22
CA TYR A 572 -2.44 -2.88 22.53
C TYR A 572 -1.93 -3.75 23.66
N ALA A 573 -2.28 -5.04 23.65
CA ALA A 573 -1.91 -5.96 24.72
C ALA A 573 -0.40 -6.25 24.77
N LEU A 574 0.30 -6.21 23.63
CA LEU A 574 1.76 -6.33 23.55
C LEU A 574 2.47 -5.01 23.88
N ALA A 575 1.85 -3.87 23.59
CA ALA A 575 2.43 -2.54 23.81
C ALA A 575 2.20 -1.98 25.22
N VAL A 576 1.57 -2.74 26.13
CA VAL A 576 1.27 -2.31 27.50
C VAL A 576 2.55 -1.85 28.21
N THR A 577 2.41 -0.84 29.06
CA THR A 577 3.48 -0.07 29.73
C THR A 577 4.38 0.76 28.81
N GLY A 578 4.25 0.67 27.48
CA GLY A 578 4.97 1.51 26.55
C GLY A 578 4.45 2.94 26.52
N ASP A 579 5.33 3.91 26.27
CA ASP A 579 4.92 5.32 26.14
C ASP A 579 3.95 5.52 24.98
N THR A 580 2.92 6.34 25.20
CA THR A 580 2.02 6.80 24.15
C THR A 580 2.58 8.06 23.48
N SER A 581 2.15 8.31 22.23
CA SER A 581 2.43 9.56 21.54
C SER A 581 1.13 10.22 21.08
N PRO A 582 0.95 11.52 21.35
CA PRO A 582 -0.24 12.25 20.91
C PRO A 582 -0.17 12.66 19.42
N THR A 583 1.01 12.68 18.79
CA THR A 583 1.21 13.13 17.40
C THR A 583 1.60 12.01 16.43
N THR A 584 2.01 10.85 16.95
CA THR A 584 2.41 9.67 16.18
C THR A 584 1.83 8.39 16.80
N ALA A 585 0.54 8.41 17.14
CA ALA A 585 -0.12 7.38 17.95
C ALA A 585 0.07 5.95 17.46
N VAL A 586 -0.33 5.63 16.21
CA VAL A 586 -0.24 4.27 15.68
C VAL A 586 1.20 3.84 15.39
N PRO A 587 2.08 4.64 14.76
CA PRO A 587 3.48 4.28 14.58
C PRO A 587 4.18 3.95 15.91
N VAL A 588 3.96 4.76 16.95
CA VAL A 588 4.52 4.50 18.29
C VAL A 588 3.90 3.25 18.89
N LEU A 589 2.59 3.05 18.80
CA LEU A 589 1.94 1.83 19.28
C LEU A 589 2.52 0.57 18.63
N VAL A 590 2.73 0.59 17.31
CA VAL A 590 3.32 -0.54 16.57
C VAL A 590 4.77 -0.76 16.98
N TRP A 591 5.55 0.32 17.13
CA TRP A 591 6.92 0.24 17.64
C TRP A 591 6.98 -0.35 19.05
N ARG A 592 6.11 0.09 19.95
CA ARG A 592 5.99 -0.46 21.31
C ARG A 592 5.52 -1.90 21.32
N MET A 593 4.67 -2.32 20.39
CA MET A 593 4.31 -3.73 20.21
C MET A 593 5.54 -4.58 19.81
N PHE A 594 6.39 -4.09 18.89
CA PHE A 594 7.64 -4.79 18.54
C PHE A 594 8.61 -4.89 19.72
N GLN A 595 8.74 -3.83 20.52
CA GLN A 595 9.49 -3.89 21.79
C GLN A 595 8.85 -4.86 22.78
N GLY A 596 7.51 -4.92 22.80
CA GLY A 596 6.71 -5.88 23.54
C GLY A 596 7.08 -7.33 23.28
N LEU A 597 7.44 -7.68 22.04
CA LEU A 597 7.90 -9.04 21.73
C LEU A 597 9.19 -9.44 22.50
N GLY A 598 9.94 -8.47 23.00
CA GLY A 598 11.06 -8.65 23.93
C GLY A 598 10.65 -8.90 25.38
N GLY A 599 9.36 -8.99 25.69
CA GLY A 599 8.81 -9.39 26.99
C GLY A 599 8.28 -8.27 27.88
N THR A 600 8.26 -7.00 27.45
CA THR A 600 7.80 -5.89 28.30
C THR A 600 6.33 -6.02 28.75
N TRP A 601 5.50 -6.72 27.97
CA TRP A 601 4.10 -7.01 28.33
C TRP A 601 3.95 -7.82 29.63
N MET A 602 4.99 -8.54 30.07
CA MET A 602 4.94 -9.38 31.27
C MET A 602 4.74 -8.59 32.56
N ALA A 603 4.98 -7.28 32.53
CA ALA A 603 4.65 -6.39 33.64
C ALA A 603 3.14 -6.33 33.91
N ASN A 604 2.28 -6.82 33.01
CA ASN A 604 0.82 -6.73 33.16
C ASN A 604 0.06 -7.97 32.63
N ILE A 605 -1.09 -8.26 33.24
CA ILE A 605 -2.01 -9.35 32.82
C ILE A 605 -2.79 -9.07 31.53
N ALA A 606 -2.64 -7.89 30.92
CA ALA A 606 -3.38 -7.48 29.73
C ALA A 606 -3.22 -8.45 28.54
N PHE A 607 -1.99 -8.92 28.29
CA PHE A 607 -1.70 -9.87 27.21
C PHE A 607 -2.36 -11.24 27.40
N PRO A 608 -2.15 -11.96 28.53
CA PRO A 608 -2.83 -13.24 28.74
C PRO A 608 -4.36 -13.11 28.78
N LEU A 609 -4.90 -12.02 29.34
CA LEU A 609 -6.35 -11.78 29.34
C LEU A 609 -6.90 -11.56 27.91
N THR A 610 -6.16 -10.82 27.08
CA THR A 610 -6.51 -10.62 25.67
C THR A 610 -6.51 -11.95 24.91
N LEU A 611 -5.46 -12.77 25.08
CA LEU A 611 -5.40 -14.11 24.49
C LEU A 611 -6.56 -15.00 24.95
N ALA A 612 -6.92 -14.97 26.23
CA ALA A 612 -8.05 -15.75 26.76
C ALA A 612 -9.38 -15.36 26.10
N LEU A 613 -9.63 -14.07 25.89
CA LEU A 613 -10.83 -13.57 25.21
C LEU A 613 -10.83 -13.90 23.71
N LEU A 614 -9.68 -13.84 23.04
CA LEU A 614 -9.52 -14.29 21.65
C LEU A 614 -9.79 -15.80 21.53
N ALA A 615 -9.22 -16.60 22.44
CA ALA A 615 -9.44 -18.04 22.50
C ALA A 615 -10.93 -18.38 22.71
N ALA A 616 -11.59 -17.70 23.66
CA ALA A 616 -13.02 -17.84 23.87
C ALA A 616 -13.81 -17.52 22.60
N THR A 617 -13.44 -16.46 21.88
CA THR A 617 -14.14 -16.08 20.65
C THR A 617 -13.96 -17.11 19.54
N LEU A 618 -12.74 -17.62 19.35
CA LEU A 618 -12.45 -18.67 18.38
C LEU A 618 -13.22 -19.95 18.72
N LEU A 619 -13.26 -20.34 19.99
CA LEU A 619 -14.02 -21.52 20.42
C LEU A 619 -15.53 -21.35 20.19
N VAL A 620 -16.12 -20.21 20.57
CA VAL A 620 -17.53 -19.90 20.26
C VAL A 620 -17.77 -19.94 18.74
N ALA A 621 -16.88 -19.35 17.94
CA ALA A 621 -16.97 -19.39 16.48
C ALA A 621 -16.88 -20.83 15.94
N ALA A 622 -16.04 -21.70 16.51
CA ALA A 622 -15.91 -23.09 16.10
C ALA A 622 -17.25 -23.85 16.27
N PHE A 623 -17.98 -23.62 17.37
CA PHE A 623 -19.31 -24.21 17.57
C PHE A 623 -20.37 -23.70 16.58
N GLN A 624 -20.16 -22.53 15.97
CA GLN A 624 -21.06 -21.95 14.98
C GLN A 624 -20.85 -22.50 13.56
N TRP A 625 -19.70 -23.11 13.26
CA TRP A 625 -19.39 -23.71 11.95
C TRP A 625 -19.56 -25.24 11.97
N ARG A 626 -19.37 -25.92 10.84
CA ARG A 626 -19.45 -27.38 10.71
C ARG A 626 -18.25 -27.94 9.95
N GLY A 627 -17.91 -29.20 10.23
CA GLY A 627 -16.92 -29.97 9.47
C GLY A 627 -15.49 -29.47 9.67
N ALA A 628 -14.66 -29.56 8.63
CA ALA A 628 -13.23 -29.25 8.71
C ALA A 628 -12.94 -27.82 9.20
N LEU A 629 -13.76 -26.83 8.80
CA LEU A 629 -13.61 -25.44 9.24
C LEU A 629 -13.80 -25.29 10.76
N SER A 630 -14.79 -25.98 11.33
CA SER A 630 -15.03 -25.99 12.78
C SER A 630 -13.84 -26.59 13.53
N GLY A 631 -13.30 -27.71 13.04
CA GLY A 631 -12.09 -28.32 13.58
C GLY A 631 -10.87 -27.40 13.49
N PHE A 632 -10.66 -26.73 12.37
CA PHE A 632 -9.56 -25.77 12.20
C PHE A 632 -9.64 -24.60 13.19
N ILE A 633 -10.82 -23.96 13.30
CA ILE A 633 -11.02 -22.83 14.22
C ILE A 633 -10.88 -23.28 15.69
N ALA A 634 -11.39 -24.47 16.05
CA ALA A 634 -11.19 -25.04 17.38
C ALA A 634 -9.72 -25.33 17.68
N GLY A 635 -8.97 -25.81 16.69
CA GLY A 635 -7.52 -25.96 16.78
C GLY A 635 -6.83 -24.64 17.12
N LEU A 636 -7.07 -23.59 16.34
CA LEU A 636 -6.52 -22.25 16.62
C LEU A 636 -6.96 -21.72 18.00
N GLY A 637 -8.23 -21.84 18.35
CA GLY A 637 -8.75 -21.38 19.63
C GLY A 637 -8.09 -22.06 20.83
N THR A 638 -7.85 -23.37 20.74
CA THR A 638 -7.15 -24.13 21.80
C THR A 638 -5.64 -23.88 21.83
N MET A 639 -5.02 -23.57 20.69
CA MET A 639 -3.63 -23.08 20.67
C MET A 639 -3.53 -21.75 21.41
N VAL A 640 -4.39 -20.78 21.07
CA VAL A 640 -4.42 -19.47 21.76
C VAL A 640 -4.76 -19.61 23.25
N ALA A 641 -5.66 -20.54 23.61
CA ALA A 641 -6.03 -20.80 25.02
C ALA A 641 -4.83 -21.23 25.87
N GLY A 642 -4.03 -22.20 25.40
CA GLY A 642 -2.82 -22.58 26.13
C GLY A 642 -1.76 -21.50 26.12
N GLY A 643 -1.73 -20.65 25.09
CA GLY A 643 -0.84 -19.49 25.03
C GLY A 643 -1.19 -18.48 26.11
N ALA A 644 -2.48 -18.26 26.37
CA ALA A 644 -2.96 -17.45 27.48
C ALA A 644 -2.51 -17.99 28.85
N VAL A 645 -2.56 -19.33 29.04
CA VAL A 645 -2.13 -19.97 30.30
C VAL A 645 -0.62 -19.82 30.51
N VAL A 646 0.18 -20.09 29.49
CA VAL A 646 1.65 -19.93 29.57
C VAL A 646 2.04 -18.47 29.76
N ALA A 647 1.42 -17.55 29.03
CA ALA A 647 1.64 -16.11 29.20
C ALA A 647 1.24 -15.62 30.61
N MET A 648 0.16 -16.17 31.19
CA MET A 648 -0.22 -15.87 32.57
C MET A 648 0.82 -16.38 33.57
N GLY A 649 1.39 -17.57 33.31
CA GLY A 649 2.52 -18.09 34.08
C GLY A 649 3.74 -17.16 34.02
N MET A 650 4.09 -16.63 32.84
CA MET A 650 5.18 -15.67 32.67
C MET A 650 4.95 -14.38 33.47
N VAL A 651 3.73 -13.83 33.45
CA VAL A 651 3.39 -12.64 34.26
C VAL A 651 3.54 -12.93 35.75
N PHE A 652 3.05 -14.08 36.23
CA PHE A 652 3.15 -14.44 37.65
C PHE A 652 4.60 -14.57 38.11
N LEU A 653 5.46 -15.14 37.27
CA LEU A 653 6.90 -15.27 37.54
C LEU A 653 7.60 -13.91 37.51
N ALA A 654 7.25 -13.04 36.56
CA ALA A 654 7.79 -11.69 36.45
C ALA A 654 7.36 -10.77 37.61
N TRP A 655 6.29 -11.11 38.33
CA TRP A 655 5.82 -10.41 39.53
C TRP A 655 6.36 -10.99 40.84
N SER A 656 7.16 -12.06 40.76
CA SER A 656 7.81 -12.64 41.94
C SER A 656 8.69 -11.58 42.63
N PRO A 657 8.70 -11.49 43.98
CA PRO A 657 9.44 -10.47 44.75
C PRO A 657 10.98 -10.61 44.69
N ASP A 658 11.52 -11.47 43.82
CA ASP A 658 12.96 -11.68 43.69
C ASP A 658 13.62 -10.46 43.02
N PRO A 659 14.71 -9.91 43.59
CA PRO A 659 15.32 -8.65 43.13
C PRO A 659 16.05 -8.76 41.78
N GLU A 660 16.32 -9.98 41.28
CA GLU A 660 16.91 -10.21 39.96
C GLU A 660 15.82 -10.64 38.96
N LEU A 661 15.10 -9.67 38.38
CA LEU A 661 14.11 -9.93 37.34
C LEU A 661 14.78 -10.58 36.12
N PRO A 662 14.47 -11.85 35.79
CA PRO A 662 15.07 -12.50 34.63
C PRO A 662 14.67 -11.76 33.35
N THR A 663 15.60 -11.60 32.42
CA THR A 663 15.24 -11.10 31.09
C THR A 663 14.30 -12.10 30.40
N TYR A 664 13.51 -11.64 29.42
CA TYR A 664 12.50 -12.49 28.76
C TYR A 664 13.04 -13.82 28.23
N LEU A 665 14.25 -13.83 27.68
CA LEU A 665 14.89 -15.06 27.21
C LEU A 665 15.35 -15.96 28.37
N GLU A 666 15.81 -15.37 29.47
CA GLU A 666 16.24 -16.11 30.66
C GLU A 666 15.07 -16.76 31.40
N LEU A 667 13.84 -16.24 31.28
CA LEU A 667 12.66 -16.92 31.83
C LEU A 667 12.45 -18.32 31.25
N PHE A 668 12.79 -18.53 29.97
CA PHE A 668 12.65 -19.85 29.34
C PHE A 668 13.70 -20.84 29.85
N THR A 669 14.88 -20.37 30.29
CA THR A 669 15.94 -21.24 30.79
C THR A 669 15.88 -21.43 32.31
N LEU A 670 15.54 -20.38 33.08
CA LEU A 670 15.46 -20.42 34.54
C LEU A 670 14.12 -20.96 35.04
N ALA A 671 13.01 -20.47 34.47
CA ALA A 671 11.67 -20.82 34.91
C ALA A 671 10.94 -21.76 33.93
N GLY A 672 11.62 -22.27 32.90
CA GLY A 672 11.00 -23.07 31.85
C GLY A 672 10.27 -24.33 32.36
N ALA A 673 10.64 -24.90 33.52
CA ALA A 673 9.92 -26.03 34.10
C ALA A 673 8.53 -25.64 34.64
N THR A 674 8.42 -24.46 35.26
CA THR A 674 7.11 -23.92 35.69
C THR A 674 6.22 -23.63 34.48
N LEU A 675 6.79 -23.05 33.41
CA LEU A 675 6.10 -22.80 32.16
C LEU A 675 5.71 -24.11 31.45
N ALA A 676 6.58 -25.13 31.51
CA ALA A 676 6.29 -26.46 30.99
C ALA A 676 5.16 -27.15 31.75
N LEU A 677 5.10 -26.96 33.07
CA LEU A 677 4.00 -27.46 33.90
C LEU A 677 2.68 -26.76 33.53
N ALA A 678 2.71 -25.44 33.32
CA ALA A 678 1.55 -24.68 32.84
C ALA A 678 1.09 -25.16 31.44
N ALA A 679 2.03 -25.38 30.52
CA ALA A 679 1.76 -25.94 29.19
C ALA A 679 1.17 -27.36 29.25
N ALA A 680 1.73 -28.24 30.10
CA ALA A 680 1.21 -29.58 30.32
C ALA A 680 -0.20 -29.53 30.95
N GLY A 681 -0.41 -28.68 31.96
CA GLY A 681 -1.71 -28.46 32.60
C GLY A 681 -2.78 -27.97 31.62
N SER A 682 -2.39 -27.11 30.68
CA SER A 682 -3.23 -26.71 29.54
C SER A 682 -3.57 -27.92 28.66
N ALA A 683 -2.59 -28.75 28.29
CA ALA A 683 -2.83 -29.97 27.51
C ALA A 683 -3.79 -30.94 28.22
N LEU A 684 -3.69 -31.12 29.54
CA LEU A 684 -4.64 -31.91 30.32
C LEU A 684 -6.04 -31.30 30.30
N SER A 685 -6.16 -30.00 30.51
CA SER A 685 -7.45 -29.29 30.47
C SER A 685 -8.12 -29.44 29.10
N LEU A 686 -7.35 -29.26 28.02
CA LEU A 686 -7.80 -29.48 26.65
C LEU A 686 -8.16 -30.94 26.37
N HIS A 687 -7.44 -31.90 26.96
CA HIS A 687 -7.76 -33.31 26.83
C HIS A 687 -9.11 -33.65 27.48
N VAL A 688 -9.38 -33.13 28.69
CA VAL A 688 -10.66 -33.28 29.37
C VAL A 688 -11.78 -32.59 28.58
N ALA A 689 -11.57 -31.34 28.15
CA ALA A 689 -12.53 -30.57 27.35
C ALA A 689 -12.87 -31.27 26.03
N ARG A 690 -11.87 -31.82 25.34
CA ARG A 690 -12.06 -32.63 24.13
C ARG A 690 -12.96 -33.82 24.39
N ARG A 691 -12.78 -34.54 25.50
CA ARG A 691 -13.61 -35.71 25.83
C ARG A 691 -15.07 -35.36 26.07
N VAL A 692 -15.32 -34.28 26.79
CA VAL A 692 -16.68 -33.78 27.01
C VAL A 692 -17.30 -33.36 25.67
N THR A 693 -16.54 -32.63 24.86
CA THR A 693 -17.00 -32.10 23.56
C THR A 693 -17.21 -33.19 22.52
N ALA A 694 -16.40 -34.25 22.50
CA ALA A 694 -16.49 -35.35 21.54
C ALA A 694 -17.84 -36.09 21.60
N ARG A 695 -18.54 -36.03 22.76
CA ARG A 695 -19.89 -36.61 22.92
C ARG A 695 -20.96 -35.83 22.16
N VAL A 696 -20.74 -34.54 21.88
CA VAL A 696 -21.73 -33.63 21.28
C VAL A 696 -21.31 -33.18 19.88
N ARG A 697 -20.02 -32.87 19.69
CA ARG A 697 -19.43 -32.30 18.46
C ARG A 697 -18.05 -32.91 18.18
N SER A 698 -18.01 -33.96 17.37
CA SER A 698 -16.78 -34.66 16.99
C SER A 698 -15.82 -33.81 16.14
N ASP A 699 -16.35 -32.88 15.34
CA ASP A 699 -15.58 -31.95 14.50
C ASP A 699 -14.76 -30.95 15.33
N VAL A 700 -15.39 -30.29 16.30
CA VAL A 700 -14.71 -29.40 17.27
C VAL A 700 -13.70 -30.16 18.11
N ALA A 701 -14.08 -31.35 18.60
CA ALA A 701 -13.23 -32.20 19.42
C ALA A 701 -11.96 -32.67 18.66
N GLY A 702 -12.06 -32.89 17.34
CA GLY A 702 -10.91 -33.14 16.47
C GLY A 702 -9.91 -31.99 16.52
N GLY A 703 -10.39 -30.75 16.36
CA GLY A 703 -9.58 -29.53 16.47
C GLY A 703 -8.91 -29.34 17.83
N MET A 704 -9.66 -29.53 18.93
CA MET A 704 -9.11 -29.48 20.29
C MET A 704 -7.99 -30.50 20.50
N GLY A 705 -8.04 -31.64 19.79
CA GLY A 705 -6.96 -32.64 19.80
C GLY A 705 -5.64 -32.10 19.25
N TRP A 706 -5.69 -31.25 18.22
CA TRP A 706 -4.49 -30.62 17.66
C TRP A 706 -3.88 -29.61 18.62
N GLY A 707 -4.71 -28.78 19.28
CA GLY A 707 -4.24 -27.85 20.30
C GLY A 707 -3.59 -28.54 21.50
N ARG A 708 -4.20 -29.63 22.00
CA ARG A 708 -3.59 -30.47 23.04
C ARG A 708 -2.22 -30.97 22.59
N ASP A 709 -2.13 -31.56 21.40
CA ASP A 709 -0.87 -32.15 20.91
C ASP A 709 0.23 -31.09 20.76
N LEU A 710 -0.12 -29.87 20.32
CA LEU A 710 0.82 -28.75 20.26
C LEU A 710 1.34 -28.36 21.65
N TRP A 711 0.48 -28.30 22.66
CA TRP A 711 0.91 -27.94 24.02
C TRP A 711 1.71 -29.05 24.72
N LEU A 712 1.54 -30.31 24.33
CA LEU A 712 2.46 -31.40 24.72
C LEU A 712 3.86 -31.18 24.12
N VAL A 713 3.95 -30.79 22.84
CA VAL A 713 5.22 -30.40 22.21
C VAL A 713 5.80 -29.17 22.86
N GLY A 714 4.98 -28.15 23.13
CA GLY A 714 5.40 -26.91 23.79
C GLY A 714 5.97 -27.17 25.19
N SER A 715 5.33 -28.03 25.98
CA SER A 715 5.85 -28.45 27.30
C SER A 715 7.22 -29.13 27.17
N ALA A 716 7.38 -30.06 26.21
CA ALA A 716 8.66 -30.70 25.95
C ALA A 716 9.75 -29.70 25.48
N ALA A 717 9.40 -28.74 24.62
CA ALA A 717 10.32 -27.70 24.16
C ALA A 717 10.78 -26.77 25.29
N LEU A 718 9.87 -26.41 26.21
CA LEU A 718 10.20 -25.61 27.39
C LEU A 718 11.13 -26.36 28.35
N LEU A 719 10.89 -27.66 28.58
CA LEU A 719 11.80 -28.50 29.38
C LEU A 719 13.18 -28.65 28.72
N ALA A 720 13.21 -28.79 27.39
CA ALA A 720 14.47 -28.83 26.64
C ALA A 720 15.25 -27.52 26.75
N ALA A 721 14.57 -26.37 26.70
CA ALA A 721 15.20 -25.06 26.89
C ALA A 721 15.86 -24.92 28.26
N VAL A 722 15.21 -25.43 29.33
CA VAL A 722 15.81 -25.50 30.67
C VAL A 722 17.04 -26.39 30.70
N ALA A 723 16.94 -27.61 30.13
CA ALA A 723 18.04 -28.56 30.14
C ALA A 723 19.28 -28.05 29.38
N VAL A 724 19.08 -27.38 28.24
CA VAL A 724 20.17 -26.77 27.44
C VAL A 724 20.73 -25.53 28.10
N GLY A 725 19.92 -24.77 28.85
CA GLY A 725 20.35 -23.55 29.52
C GLY A 725 21.39 -23.74 30.62
N GLY A 726 21.53 -24.95 31.18
CA GLY A 726 22.59 -25.32 32.12
C GLY A 726 22.56 -24.63 33.50
N ARG A 727 21.51 -23.83 33.78
CA ARG A 727 21.34 -23.01 34.99
C ARG A 727 20.20 -23.49 35.90
N ALA A 728 19.76 -24.74 35.76
CA ALA A 728 18.66 -25.27 36.56
C ALA A 728 19.11 -25.51 38.02
N SER A 729 18.33 -25.05 38.99
CA SER A 729 18.52 -25.37 40.41
C SER A 729 17.79 -26.67 40.81
N GLU A 730 18.14 -27.27 41.94
CA GLU A 730 17.47 -28.48 42.44
C GLU A 730 15.96 -28.27 42.67
N ASP A 731 15.53 -27.05 43.00
CA ASP A 731 14.13 -26.67 43.20
C ASP A 731 13.28 -26.79 41.92
N VAL A 732 13.91 -26.80 40.74
CA VAL A 732 13.26 -26.93 39.43
C VAL A 732 12.86 -28.38 39.13
N LEU A 733 13.55 -29.36 39.73
CA LEU A 733 13.35 -30.79 39.50
C LEU A 733 11.91 -31.28 39.79
N PRO A 734 11.28 -31.00 40.96
CA PRO A 734 9.93 -31.46 41.23
C PRO A 734 8.90 -30.91 40.24
N LEU A 735 9.07 -29.66 39.79
CA LEU A 735 8.19 -29.00 38.83
C LEU A 735 8.35 -29.61 37.42
N ALA A 736 9.59 -29.88 37.01
CA ALA A 736 9.88 -30.54 35.73
C ALA A 736 9.37 -31.98 35.70
N LEU A 737 9.56 -32.75 36.79
CA LEU A 737 9.01 -34.10 36.94
C LEU A 737 7.47 -34.07 36.91
N ALA A 738 6.83 -33.11 37.58
CA ALA A 738 5.38 -32.94 37.53
C ALA A 738 4.89 -32.61 36.11
N ALA A 739 5.58 -31.73 35.38
CA ALA A 739 5.26 -31.40 33.99
C ALA A 739 5.36 -32.63 33.08
N ILE A 740 6.45 -33.40 33.23
CA ILE A 740 6.68 -34.65 32.49
C ILE A 740 5.62 -35.69 32.81
N ALA A 741 5.35 -35.93 34.10
CA ALA A 741 4.35 -36.90 34.55
C ALA A 741 2.97 -36.59 33.98
N LEU A 742 2.59 -35.30 33.95
CA LEU A 742 1.32 -34.85 33.43
C LEU A 742 1.26 -34.96 31.89
N ALA A 743 2.32 -34.57 31.18
CA ALA A 743 2.42 -34.73 29.73
C ALA A 743 2.40 -36.20 29.29
N VAL A 744 3.12 -37.07 30.00
CA VAL A 744 3.14 -38.53 29.79
C VAL A 744 1.77 -39.13 30.11
N GLY A 745 1.14 -38.74 31.21
CA GLY A 745 -0.19 -39.22 31.59
C GLY A 745 -1.25 -38.90 30.53
N VAL A 746 -1.26 -37.66 30.03
CA VAL A 746 -2.14 -37.25 28.94
C VAL A 746 -1.83 -38.01 27.65
N SER A 747 -0.54 -38.18 27.31
CA SER A 747 -0.12 -38.88 26.10
C SER A 747 -0.44 -40.37 26.13
N LEU A 748 -0.19 -41.06 27.25
CA LEU A 748 -0.46 -42.49 27.40
C LEU A 748 -1.97 -42.77 27.35
N HIS A 749 -2.76 -41.96 28.05
CA HIS A 749 -4.21 -42.10 28.02
C HIS A 749 -4.80 -41.76 26.64
N ALA A 750 -4.22 -40.79 25.93
CA ALA A 750 -4.55 -40.51 24.53
C ALA A 750 -4.16 -41.67 23.60
N ALA A 751 -2.95 -42.22 23.73
CA ALA A 751 -2.47 -43.37 22.95
C ALA A 751 -3.38 -44.59 23.14
N TRP A 752 -3.78 -44.85 24.38
CA TRP A 752 -4.68 -45.95 24.74
C TRP A 752 -6.07 -45.81 24.11
N ARG A 753 -6.61 -44.60 24.07
CA ARG A 753 -8.00 -44.34 23.65
C ARG A 753 -8.14 -44.03 22.16
N GLU A 754 -7.16 -43.37 21.56
CA GLU A 754 -7.19 -42.94 20.16
C GLU A 754 -6.45 -43.91 19.23
N HIS A 755 -5.68 -44.85 19.79
CA HIS A 755 -4.86 -45.79 19.03
C HIS A 755 -3.96 -45.10 17.99
N THR A 756 -3.39 -43.93 18.34
CA THR A 756 -2.48 -43.19 17.47
C THR A 756 -1.04 -43.23 17.98
N GLY A 757 -0.08 -43.55 17.10
CA GLY A 757 1.34 -43.67 17.47
C GLY A 757 2.01 -42.34 17.83
N ARG A 758 1.41 -41.20 17.44
CA ARG A 758 1.95 -39.85 17.70
C ARG A 758 2.18 -39.56 19.18
N HIS A 759 1.30 -40.05 20.06
CA HIS A 759 1.42 -39.83 21.51
C HIS A 759 2.51 -40.68 22.14
N VAL A 760 2.85 -41.82 21.53
CA VAL A 760 3.95 -42.66 21.98
C VAL A 760 5.29 -41.97 21.74
N TYR A 761 5.41 -41.18 20.66
CA TYR A 761 6.58 -40.33 20.46
C TYR A 761 6.71 -39.25 21.54
N PHE A 762 5.61 -38.65 22.01
CA PHE A 762 5.68 -37.69 23.12
C PHE A 762 6.19 -38.32 24.41
N VAL A 763 5.77 -39.56 24.72
CA VAL A 763 6.30 -40.30 25.87
C VAL A 763 7.80 -40.56 25.71
N GLN A 764 8.25 -40.95 24.52
CA GLN A 764 9.68 -41.20 24.24
C GLN A 764 10.52 -39.93 24.36
N VAL A 765 10.05 -38.81 23.82
CA VAL A 765 10.71 -37.51 23.96
C VAL A 765 10.74 -37.07 25.42
N ALA A 766 9.68 -37.33 26.19
CA ALA A 766 9.66 -37.03 27.62
C ALA A 766 10.71 -37.83 28.40
N VAL A 767 10.93 -39.12 28.07
CA VAL A 767 12.00 -39.94 28.67
C VAL A 767 13.39 -39.36 28.38
N VAL A 768 13.63 -38.91 27.14
CA VAL A 768 14.89 -38.21 26.79
C VAL A 768 14.99 -36.88 27.53
N GLY A 769 13.89 -36.16 27.72
CA GLY A 769 13.84 -34.94 28.51
C GLY A 769 14.18 -35.15 29.99
N VAL A 770 13.68 -36.22 30.62
CA VAL A 770 14.07 -36.61 31.99
C VAL A 770 15.57 -36.84 32.06
N TYR A 771 16.11 -37.60 31.10
CA TYR A 771 17.54 -37.86 31.06
C TYR A 771 18.35 -36.57 30.93
N ALA A 772 18.01 -35.69 29.98
CA ALA A 772 18.70 -34.42 29.77
C ALA A 772 18.64 -33.52 31.01
N LEU A 773 17.52 -33.51 31.72
CA LEU A 773 17.36 -32.76 32.96
C LEU A 773 18.23 -33.33 34.10
N VAL A 774 18.18 -34.64 34.34
CA VAL A 774 19.00 -35.32 35.37
C VAL A 774 20.49 -35.15 35.08
N ARG A 775 20.86 -35.27 33.80
CA ARG A 775 22.21 -35.04 33.29
C ARG A 775 22.68 -33.61 33.54
N GLY A 776 21.83 -32.62 33.28
CA GLY A 776 22.12 -31.20 33.49
C GLY A 776 22.16 -30.77 34.96
N LEU A 777 21.47 -31.46 35.86
CA LEU A 777 21.45 -31.13 37.29
C LEU A 777 22.53 -31.84 38.11
N TYR A 778 22.62 -33.17 37.96
CA TYR A 778 23.42 -34.00 38.86
C TYR A 778 24.72 -34.50 38.25
N ALA A 779 24.91 -34.31 36.94
CA ALA A 779 25.96 -35.01 36.22
C ALA A 779 26.59 -34.18 35.11
N GLN A 780 26.68 -32.85 35.24
CA GLN A 780 27.20 -31.94 34.19
C GLN A 780 28.59 -32.35 33.66
N GLY A 781 29.43 -32.95 34.52
CA GLY A 781 30.78 -33.40 34.17
C GLY A 781 30.90 -34.72 33.40
N LEU A 782 29.80 -35.45 33.12
CA LEU A 782 29.91 -36.64 32.27
C LEU A 782 30.30 -36.23 30.84
N ARG A 783 31.00 -37.13 30.17
CA ARG A 783 31.44 -36.93 28.79
C ARG A 783 30.31 -37.33 27.79
N PRO A 784 30.28 -36.78 26.56
CA PRO A 784 29.25 -37.08 25.54
C PRO A 784 29.03 -38.57 25.26
N GLU A 785 30.06 -39.39 25.50
CA GLU A 785 30.03 -40.86 25.40
C GLU A 785 28.96 -41.49 26.31
N HIS A 786 28.68 -40.90 27.48
CA HIS A 786 27.63 -41.39 28.38
C HIS A 786 26.23 -41.12 27.82
N ASP A 787 26.06 -40.01 27.10
CA ASP A 787 24.82 -39.64 26.43
C ASP A 787 24.56 -40.58 25.22
N ALA A 788 25.63 -40.97 24.50
CA ALA A 788 25.58 -42.00 23.47
C ALA A 788 25.22 -43.40 24.03
N LEU A 789 25.78 -43.77 25.19
CA LEU A 789 25.46 -45.03 25.87
C LEU A 789 23.98 -45.07 26.31
N PHE A 790 23.46 -43.96 26.86
CA PHE A 790 22.05 -43.84 27.20
C PHE A 790 21.15 -43.98 25.97
N ALA A 791 21.47 -43.28 24.87
CA ALA A 791 20.70 -43.38 23.63
C ALA A 791 20.68 -44.81 23.06
N LEU A 792 21.80 -45.54 23.12
CA LEU A 792 21.87 -46.94 22.67
C LEU A 792 21.09 -47.89 23.57
N SER A 793 21.26 -47.78 24.88
CA SER A 793 20.52 -48.62 25.86
C SER A 793 19.01 -48.39 25.75
N LEU A 794 18.57 -47.13 25.63
CA LEU A 794 17.18 -46.77 25.34
C LEU A 794 16.71 -47.41 24.02
N GLY A 795 17.54 -47.42 22.98
CA GLY A 795 17.25 -48.07 21.72
C GLY A 795 16.96 -49.57 21.86
N PHE A 796 17.80 -50.30 22.58
CA PHE A 796 17.57 -51.73 22.85
C PHE A 796 16.32 -51.99 23.69
N VAL A 797 16.07 -51.16 24.71
CA VAL A 797 14.83 -51.23 25.50
C VAL A 797 13.62 -51.02 24.59
N LEU A 798 13.65 -50.03 23.69
CA LEU A 798 12.57 -49.76 22.75
C LEU A 798 12.36 -50.90 21.74
N VAL A 799 13.42 -51.61 21.31
CA VAL A 799 13.28 -52.83 20.51
C VAL A 799 12.55 -53.91 21.31
N GLY A 800 12.89 -54.10 22.60
CA GLY A 800 12.17 -55.00 23.51
C GLY A 800 10.68 -54.62 23.64
N VAL A 801 10.39 -53.34 23.87
CA VAL A 801 9.01 -52.82 23.92
C VAL A 801 8.28 -53.01 22.59
N THR A 802 8.96 -52.87 21.45
CA THR A 802 8.39 -53.12 20.11
C THR A 802 7.92 -54.56 19.97
N VAL A 803 8.75 -55.53 20.42
CA VAL A 803 8.41 -56.96 20.39
C VAL A 803 7.23 -57.26 21.31
N LEU A 804 7.22 -56.71 22.53
CA LEU A 804 6.12 -56.88 23.48
C LEU A 804 4.81 -56.26 22.97
N ALA A 805 4.87 -55.04 22.41
CA ALA A 805 3.71 -54.35 21.85
C ALA A 805 3.13 -55.09 20.63
N ARG A 806 3.99 -55.66 19.77
CA ARG A 806 3.57 -56.53 18.66
C ARG A 806 2.84 -57.76 19.17
N ARG A 807 3.37 -58.44 20.21
CA ARG A 807 2.73 -59.61 20.82
C ARG A 807 1.38 -59.27 21.45
N ALA A 808 1.26 -58.09 22.06
CA ALA A 808 0.03 -57.58 22.64
C ALA A 808 -0.96 -57.00 21.59
N GLY A 809 -0.60 -56.97 20.30
CA GLY A 809 -1.45 -56.43 19.24
C GLY A 809 -1.58 -54.90 19.21
N VAL A 810 -0.75 -54.16 19.95
CA VAL A 810 -0.82 -52.69 20.06
C VAL A 810 0.03 -52.04 18.96
N ARG A 811 -0.49 -52.10 17.73
CA ARG A 811 0.17 -51.56 16.52
C ARG A 811 0.71 -50.12 16.64
N PRO A 812 0.01 -49.16 17.30
CA PRO A 812 0.51 -47.79 17.39
C PRO A 812 1.78 -47.65 18.22
N VAL A 813 1.92 -48.45 19.29
CA VAL A 813 3.11 -48.47 20.14
C VAL A 813 4.24 -49.14 19.39
N GLU A 814 4.00 -50.31 18.81
CA GLU A 814 4.97 -51.05 17.98
C GLU A 814 5.59 -50.16 16.89
N GLN A 815 4.75 -49.49 16.09
CA GLN A 815 5.24 -48.68 14.97
C GLN A 815 6.06 -47.47 15.44
N ALA A 816 5.67 -46.85 16.55
CA ALA A 816 6.34 -45.68 17.10
C ALA A 816 7.67 -46.05 17.77
N THR A 817 7.69 -47.07 18.62
CA THR A 817 8.92 -47.58 19.27
C THR A 817 9.92 -48.08 18.26
N ARG A 818 9.47 -48.74 17.18
CA ARG A 818 10.34 -49.15 16.07
C ARG A 818 10.99 -47.97 15.37
N ARG A 819 10.18 -46.97 14.95
CA ARG A 819 10.70 -45.81 14.21
C ARG A 819 11.64 -44.98 15.06
N PHE A 820 11.34 -44.80 16.34
CA PHE A 820 12.19 -44.06 17.26
C PHE A 820 13.51 -44.80 17.54
N ALA A 821 13.45 -46.12 17.79
CA ALA A 821 14.65 -46.95 17.95
C ALA A 821 15.56 -46.91 16.71
N ALA A 822 14.97 -46.84 15.51
CA ALA A 822 15.73 -46.71 14.27
C ALA A 822 16.43 -45.34 14.09
N LEU A 823 16.01 -44.29 14.81
CA LEU A 823 16.63 -42.96 14.74
C LEU A 823 17.76 -42.77 15.77
N LEU A 824 17.76 -43.55 16.87
CA LEU A 824 18.73 -43.40 17.96
C LEU A 824 20.19 -43.60 17.52
N PRO A 825 20.55 -44.57 16.66
CA PRO A 825 21.91 -44.67 16.11
C PRO A 825 22.39 -43.42 15.36
N ILE A 826 21.48 -42.69 14.72
CA ILE A 826 21.81 -41.43 14.04
C ILE A 826 22.07 -40.35 15.08
N ALA A 827 21.24 -40.28 16.14
CA ALA A 827 21.46 -39.36 17.25
C ALA A 827 22.81 -39.63 17.95
N VAL A 828 23.16 -40.90 18.18
CA VAL A 828 24.46 -41.32 18.73
C VAL A 828 25.62 -40.80 17.87
N ALA A 829 25.51 -40.91 16.54
CA ALA A 829 26.53 -40.39 15.64
C ALA A 829 26.69 -38.85 15.70
N PHE A 830 25.62 -38.10 16.03
CA PHE A 830 25.70 -36.66 16.23
C PHE A 830 26.22 -36.25 17.62
N ILE A 831 26.05 -37.10 18.64
CA ILE A 831 26.48 -36.84 20.01
C ILE A 831 27.98 -37.09 20.18
N LEU A 832 28.52 -38.07 19.46
CA LEU A 832 29.94 -38.43 19.58
C LEU A 832 30.85 -37.33 19.01
N PRO A 833 32.01 -37.09 19.65
CA PRO A 833 33.01 -36.16 19.12
C PRO A 833 33.52 -36.62 17.75
N SER A 834 34.02 -35.68 16.94
CA SER A 834 34.51 -35.93 15.58
C SER A 834 35.79 -36.77 15.51
N ASP A 835 36.42 -37.02 16.65
CA ASP A 835 37.70 -37.73 16.75
C ASP A 835 37.49 -39.24 16.74
N ALA A 836 38.37 -39.96 16.03
CA ALA A 836 38.33 -41.42 15.96
C ALA A 836 38.91 -42.03 17.26
N THR A 837 38.04 -42.24 18.25
CA THR A 837 38.40 -42.84 19.55
C THR A 837 37.91 -44.29 19.66
N GLY A 838 38.50 -45.06 20.58
CA GLY A 838 38.05 -46.43 20.88
C GLY A 838 36.59 -46.47 21.36
N ASP A 839 36.16 -45.47 22.10
CA ASP A 839 34.77 -45.32 22.55
C ASP A 839 33.82 -45.08 21.37
N ALA A 840 34.18 -44.18 20.43
CA ALA A 840 33.39 -43.94 19.22
C ALA A 840 33.23 -45.22 18.36
N ALA A 841 34.29 -46.04 18.29
CA ALA A 841 34.24 -47.34 17.63
C ALA A 841 33.27 -48.31 18.33
N LEU A 842 33.31 -48.39 19.67
CA LEU A 842 32.39 -49.22 20.44
C LEU A 842 30.92 -48.79 20.27
N PHE A 843 30.63 -47.49 20.26
CA PHE A 843 29.27 -46.99 20.06
C PHE A 843 28.76 -47.14 18.63
N ALA A 844 29.62 -47.01 17.62
CA ALA A 844 29.29 -47.36 16.24
C ALA A 844 28.98 -48.87 16.11
N GLY A 845 29.74 -49.72 16.82
CA GLY A 845 29.48 -51.16 16.90
C GLY A 845 28.14 -51.47 17.59
N GLY A 846 27.86 -50.82 18.71
CA GLY A 846 26.59 -50.89 19.41
C GLY A 846 25.40 -50.43 18.56
N SER A 847 25.58 -49.36 17.78
CA SER A 847 24.61 -48.88 16.77
C SER A 847 24.35 -49.93 15.68
N GLY A 848 25.39 -50.61 15.22
CA GLY A 848 25.29 -51.71 14.28
C GLY A 848 24.53 -52.92 14.84
N LEU A 849 24.79 -53.29 16.10
CA LEU A 849 24.05 -54.33 16.81
C LEU A 849 22.57 -53.96 17.00
N LEU A 850 22.26 -52.71 17.32
CA LEU A 850 20.88 -52.23 17.46
C LEU A 850 20.12 -52.31 16.13
N TYR A 851 20.74 -51.87 15.02
CA TYR A 851 20.16 -52.03 13.69
C TYR A 851 20.04 -53.51 13.27
N ALA A 852 20.99 -54.36 13.67
CA ALA A 852 20.91 -55.81 13.41
C ALA A 852 19.72 -56.43 14.16
N ALA A 853 19.50 -56.05 15.42
CA ALA A 853 18.36 -56.48 16.22
C ALA A 853 17.03 -56.03 15.59
N LEU A 854 16.93 -54.76 15.13
CA LEU A 854 15.78 -54.26 14.38
C LEU A 854 15.58 -55.02 13.05
N GLY A 855 16.66 -55.29 12.32
CA GLY A 855 16.63 -56.06 11.07
C GLY A 855 16.14 -57.48 11.27
N ALA A 856 16.56 -58.14 12.35
CA ALA A 856 16.11 -59.49 12.72
C ALA A 856 14.63 -59.52 13.14
N VAL A 857 14.20 -58.56 13.97
CA VAL A 857 12.81 -58.47 14.45
C VAL A 857 11.84 -58.10 13.32
N GLU A 858 12.23 -57.22 12.39
CA GLU A 858 11.39 -56.76 11.29
C GLU A 858 11.51 -57.59 10.00
N ARG A 859 12.51 -58.48 9.93
CA ARG A 859 12.95 -59.12 8.67
C ARG A 859 13.22 -58.08 7.57
N SER A 860 13.72 -56.90 7.94
CA SER A 860 13.94 -55.77 7.04
C SER A 860 15.38 -55.75 6.54
N ARG A 861 15.54 -55.84 5.21
CA ARG A 861 16.85 -55.73 4.56
C ARG A 861 17.47 -54.34 4.73
N MET A 862 16.64 -53.30 4.85
CA MET A 862 17.09 -51.91 5.05
C MET A 862 17.80 -51.73 6.41
N PHE A 863 17.26 -52.30 7.48
CA PHE A 863 17.94 -52.26 8.78
C PHE A 863 19.18 -53.16 8.78
N GLY A 864 19.16 -54.27 8.06
CA GLY A 864 20.36 -55.10 7.82
C GLY A 864 21.49 -54.33 7.12
N THR A 865 21.17 -53.47 6.14
CA THR A 865 22.19 -52.63 5.49
C THR A 865 22.72 -51.54 6.41
N PHE A 866 21.87 -50.91 7.23
CA PHE A 866 22.35 -49.93 8.21
C PHE A 866 23.19 -50.58 9.32
N ALA A 867 22.86 -51.81 9.72
CA ALA A 867 23.67 -52.60 10.63
C ALA A 867 25.06 -52.88 10.06
N ALA A 868 25.13 -53.36 8.81
CA ALA A 868 26.39 -53.61 8.13
C ALA A 868 27.21 -52.33 7.97
N ALA A 869 26.59 -51.20 7.61
CA ALA A 869 27.27 -49.92 7.49
C ALA A 869 27.83 -49.44 8.84
N ALA A 870 27.03 -49.49 9.92
CA ALA A 870 27.47 -49.05 11.25
C ALA A 870 28.56 -49.97 11.84
N CYS A 871 28.47 -51.29 11.66
CA CYS A 871 29.55 -52.21 12.07
C CYS A 871 30.84 -51.99 11.28
N ASN A 872 30.78 -51.70 9.98
CA ASN A 872 31.97 -51.37 9.20
C ASN A 872 32.56 -50.00 9.58
N LEU A 873 31.71 -49.02 9.89
CA LEU A 873 32.16 -47.74 10.46
C LEU A 873 32.86 -47.95 11.81
N ALA A 874 32.36 -48.86 12.65
CA ALA A 874 33.01 -49.24 13.91
C ALA A 874 34.42 -49.82 13.70
N LEU A 875 34.59 -50.68 12.68
CA LEU A 875 35.90 -51.23 12.32
C LEU A 875 36.87 -50.14 11.83
N LEU A 876 36.38 -49.21 11.01
CA LEU A 876 37.16 -48.06 10.54
C LEU A 876 37.62 -47.19 11.71
N LEU A 877 36.68 -46.80 12.59
CA LEU A 877 36.97 -45.98 13.75
C LEU A 877 37.93 -46.68 14.73
N ALA A 878 37.78 -47.99 14.93
CA ALA A 878 38.69 -48.77 15.76
C ALA A 878 40.11 -48.76 15.18
N ALA A 879 40.25 -48.99 13.87
CA ALA A 879 41.55 -49.02 13.21
C ALA A 879 42.26 -47.65 13.29
N LEU A 880 41.52 -46.55 13.09
CA LEU A 880 42.05 -45.20 13.26
C LEU A 880 42.40 -44.88 14.72
N ALA A 881 41.59 -45.33 15.68
CA ALA A 881 41.86 -45.15 17.12
C ALA A 881 43.11 -45.89 17.60
N PHE A 882 43.43 -47.04 17.01
CA PHE A 882 44.68 -47.78 17.27
C PHE A 882 45.91 -47.18 16.55
N GLY A 883 45.77 -46.03 15.88
CA GLY A 883 46.86 -45.38 15.15
C GLY A 883 47.32 -46.17 13.93
N LEU A 884 46.47 -47.00 13.33
CA LEU A 884 46.81 -47.72 12.11
C LEU A 884 46.79 -46.75 10.93
N GLU A 885 47.92 -46.66 10.24
CA GLU A 885 48.09 -45.78 9.07
C GLU A 885 48.19 -46.61 7.78
N GLY A 886 47.45 -46.23 6.74
CA GLY A 886 47.51 -46.88 5.43
C GLY A 886 46.19 -46.86 4.66
N LEU A 887 46.25 -47.08 3.34
CA LEU A 887 45.08 -47.12 2.47
C LEU A 887 44.13 -48.28 2.83
N GLU A 888 44.68 -49.37 3.38
CA GLU A 888 43.94 -50.55 3.82
C GLU A 888 42.97 -50.26 4.97
N VAL A 889 43.27 -49.27 5.82
CA VAL A 889 42.41 -48.89 6.95
C VAL A 889 41.07 -48.35 6.46
N TYR A 890 41.07 -47.61 5.35
CA TYR A 890 39.87 -47.04 4.74
C TYR A 890 39.15 -48.02 3.80
N LEU A 891 39.91 -48.85 3.06
CA LEU A 891 39.36 -49.73 2.04
C LEU A 891 38.88 -51.09 2.56
N ALA A 892 39.47 -51.63 3.63
CA ALA A 892 39.05 -52.91 4.20
C ALA A 892 37.60 -52.89 4.74
N PRO A 893 37.15 -51.87 5.51
CA PRO A 893 35.75 -51.76 5.93
C PRO A 893 34.79 -51.59 4.74
N LEU A 894 35.20 -50.88 3.69
CA LEU A 894 34.40 -50.74 2.47
C LEU A 894 34.26 -52.08 1.72
N GLY A 895 35.35 -52.85 1.64
CA GLY A 895 35.36 -54.19 1.07
C GLY A 895 34.45 -55.15 1.83
N LEU A 896 34.52 -55.15 3.17
CA LEU A 896 33.64 -55.94 4.04
C LEU A 896 32.17 -55.53 3.92
N LEU A 897 31.87 -54.24 3.83
CA LEU A 897 30.51 -53.73 3.60
C LEU A 897 29.93 -54.26 2.29
N LEU A 898 30.69 -54.23 1.20
CA LEU A 898 30.26 -54.77 -0.09
C LEU A 898 30.00 -56.28 0.00
N LEU A 899 30.87 -57.04 0.65
CA LEU A 899 30.68 -58.48 0.86
C LEU A 899 29.39 -58.77 1.66
N MET A 900 29.14 -58.01 2.73
CA MET A 900 27.92 -58.12 3.53
C MET A 900 26.66 -57.71 2.74
N MET A 901 26.72 -56.65 1.92
CA MET A 901 25.62 -56.26 1.03
C MET A 901 25.33 -57.34 -0.01
N GLY A 902 26.38 -57.96 -0.58
CA GLY A 902 26.25 -59.09 -1.49
C GLY A 902 25.50 -60.27 -0.88
N GLN A 903 25.73 -60.55 0.41
CA GLN A 903 25.03 -61.57 1.18
C GLN A 903 23.59 -61.17 1.53
N LEU A 904 23.37 -59.94 2.01
CA LEU A 904 22.04 -59.45 2.41
C LEU A 904 21.05 -59.36 1.24
N PHE A 905 21.54 -59.03 0.03
CA PHE A 905 20.72 -58.96 -1.17
C PHE A 905 20.85 -60.19 -2.07
N THR A 906 21.28 -61.34 -1.53
CA THR A 906 21.54 -62.56 -2.31
C THR A 906 20.37 -62.96 -3.21
N SER A 907 19.14 -62.83 -2.73
CA SER A 907 17.92 -63.16 -3.48
C SER A 907 17.49 -62.11 -4.51
N SER A 908 18.03 -60.89 -4.42
CA SER A 908 17.60 -59.72 -5.23
C SER A 908 18.63 -59.34 -6.29
N LEU A 909 19.89 -59.75 -6.13
CA LEU A 909 20.95 -59.47 -7.07
C LEU A 909 21.13 -60.62 -8.08
N PRO A 910 21.22 -60.31 -9.40
CA PRO A 910 21.63 -61.28 -10.41
C PRO A 910 22.95 -61.96 -10.05
N HIS A 911 23.14 -63.22 -10.46
CA HIS A 911 24.35 -63.99 -10.15
C HIS A 911 25.64 -63.26 -10.56
N ALA A 912 25.60 -62.56 -11.71
CA ALA A 912 26.72 -61.74 -12.18
C ALA A 912 27.03 -60.56 -11.25
N ALA A 913 26.01 -59.86 -10.74
CA ALA A 913 26.18 -58.75 -9.81
C ALA A 913 26.70 -59.22 -8.44
N ARG A 914 26.25 -60.39 -7.96
CA ARG A 914 26.79 -61.01 -6.73
C ARG A 914 28.26 -61.36 -6.86
N ASN A 915 28.65 -61.97 -7.98
CA ASN A 915 30.05 -62.30 -8.23
C ASN A 915 30.89 -61.03 -8.37
N ALA A 916 30.39 -59.99 -9.05
CA ALA A 916 31.07 -58.70 -9.15
C ALA A 916 31.26 -58.05 -7.78
N VAL A 917 30.23 -58.02 -6.93
CA VAL A 917 30.31 -57.48 -5.56
C VAL A 917 31.27 -58.28 -4.69
N ARG A 918 31.28 -59.63 -4.82
CA ARG A 918 32.22 -60.49 -4.10
C ARG A 918 33.68 -60.28 -4.53
N ILE A 919 33.91 -60.13 -5.84
CA ILE A 919 35.24 -59.86 -6.40
C ILE A 919 35.71 -58.46 -6.01
N LEU A 920 34.87 -57.43 -6.18
CA LEU A 920 35.20 -56.05 -5.84
C LEU A 920 35.45 -55.90 -4.33
N GLY A 921 34.59 -56.48 -3.49
CA GLY A 921 34.75 -56.48 -2.04
C GLY A 921 36.01 -57.21 -1.58
N GLY A 922 36.33 -58.35 -2.19
CA GLY A 922 37.59 -59.07 -1.94
C GLY A 922 38.83 -58.28 -2.40
N LEU A 923 38.78 -57.63 -3.57
CA LEU A 923 39.87 -56.78 -4.05
C LEU A 923 40.13 -55.60 -3.11
N LEU A 924 39.09 -54.91 -2.65
CA LEU A 924 39.23 -53.79 -1.70
C LEU A 924 39.79 -54.22 -0.35
N LEU A 925 39.52 -55.46 0.08
CA LEU A 925 40.05 -56.01 1.33
C LEU A 925 41.53 -56.38 1.22
N TYR A 926 41.93 -56.99 0.11
CA TYR A 926 43.25 -57.64 0.00
C TYR A 926 44.29 -56.85 -0.81
N VAL A 927 43.90 -56.12 -1.87
CA VAL A 927 44.85 -55.37 -2.73
C VAL A 927 45.62 -54.29 -1.96
N PRO A 928 45.01 -53.47 -1.08
CA PRO A 928 45.75 -52.43 -0.37
C PRO A 928 46.76 -52.99 0.62
N ALA A 929 46.37 -54.04 1.35
CA ALA A 929 47.29 -54.80 2.21
C ALA A 929 48.43 -55.40 1.39
N ALA A 930 48.12 -55.89 0.18
CA ALA A 930 49.11 -56.45 -0.73
C ALA A 930 50.12 -55.42 -1.24
N ALA A 931 49.62 -54.26 -1.68
CA ALA A 931 50.42 -53.18 -2.22
C ALA A 931 51.34 -52.55 -1.15
N LYS A 932 50.85 -52.37 0.08
CA LYS A 932 51.69 -51.86 1.19
C LYS A 932 52.80 -52.84 1.56
N LEU A 933 52.50 -54.14 1.60
CA LEU A 933 53.50 -55.17 1.86
C LEU A 933 54.57 -55.18 0.75
N ALA A 934 54.14 -55.17 -0.51
CA ALA A 934 55.05 -55.14 -1.67
C ALA A 934 55.89 -53.85 -1.73
N ALA A 935 55.31 -52.68 -1.42
CA ALA A 935 56.03 -51.41 -1.40
C ALA A 935 57.08 -51.35 -0.29
N ARG A 936 56.74 -51.76 0.95
CA ARG A 936 57.71 -51.84 2.06
C ARG A 936 58.81 -52.87 1.81
N MET A 937 58.51 -53.93 1.06
CA MET A 937 59.50 -54.94 0.67
C MET A 937 60.42 -54.46 -0.45
N GLY A 938 59.89 -53.68 -1.41
CA GLY A 938 60.69 -53.05 -2.48
C GLY A 938 61.66 -51.96 -1.98
N GLU A 939 61.42 -51.39 -0.80
CA GLU A 939 62.36 -50.45 -0.15
C GLU A 939 63.53 -51.13 0.58
N SER A 940 63.57 -52.46 0.67
CA SER A 940 64.65 -53.16 1.38
C SER A 940 65.96 -53.21 0.55
N GLU A 941 67.11 -53.01 1.19
CA GLU A 941 68.43 -53.05 0.52
C GLU A 941 68.89 -54.49 0.15
N ASP A 942 68.33 -55.51 0.80
CA ASP A 942 68.70 -56.92 0.62
C ASP A 942 67.83 -57.63 -0.45
N GLY A 943 68.41 -57.93 -1.61
CA GLY A 943 67.74 -58.63 -2.72
C GLY A 943 67.26 -60.07 -2.43
N THR A 944 67.64 -60.64 -1.28
CA THR A 944 67.17 -61.94 -0.78
C THR A 944 65.69 -61.92 -0.40
N TYR A 945 65.16 -60.77 0.03
CA TYR A 945 63.76 -60.65 0.43
C TYR A 945 62.78 -60.79 -0.74
N ALA A 946 63.14 -60.28 -1.92
CA ALA A 946 62.35 -60.45 -3.15
C ALA A 946 62.20 -61.93 -3.54
N ILE A 947 63.25 -62.74 -3.37
CA ILE A 947 63.22 -64.17 -3.70
C ILE A 947 62.34 -64.93 -2.72
N VAL A 948 62.42 -64.62 -1.42
CA VAL A 948 61.58 -65.25 -0.40
C VAL A 948 60.12 -64.87 -0.60
N PHE A 949 59.83 -63.60 -0.90
CA PHE A 949 58.46 -63.14 -1.14
C PHE A 949 57.87 -63.75 -2.42
N GLY A 950 58.63 -63.80 -3.51
CA GLY A 950 58.24 -64.50 -4.73
C GLY A 950 57.99 -65.99 -4.50
N ALA A 951 58.81 -66.66 -3.67
CA ALA A 951 58.60 -68.05 -3.28
C ALA A 951 57.33 -68.25 -2.45
N VAL A 952 57.02 -67.34 -1.51
CA VAL A 952 55.76 -67.36 -0.73
C VAL A 952 54.55 -67.09 -1.62
N CYS A 953 54.67 -66.20 -2.63
CA CYS A 953 53.60 -65.95 -3.60
C CYS A 953 53.34 -67.19 -4.47
N LEU A 954 54.40 -67.86 -4.96
CA LEU A 954 54.31 -69.13 -5.69
C LEU A 954 53.73 -70.24 -4.82
N LEU A 955 54.09 -70.30 -3.54
CA LEU A 955 53.48 -71.20 -2.56
C LEU A 955 51.98 -70.89 -2.42
N GLY A 956 51.58 -69.62 -2.35
CA GLY A 956 50.19 -69.20 -2.30
C GLY A 956 49.40 -69.60 -3.55
N VAL A 957 50.00 -69.46 -4.75
CA VAL A 957 49.42 -69.96 -6.02
C VAL A 957 49.28 -71.48 -5.98
N ALA A 958 50.31 -72.20 -5.53
CA ALA A 958 50.31 -73.66 -5.43
C ALA A 958 49.26 -74.17 -4.43
N VAL A 959 49.14 -73.53 -3.26
CA VAL A 959 48.13 -73.84 -2.25
C VAL A 959 46.72 -73.50 -2.77
N GLY A 960 46.55 -72.39 -3.48
CA GLY A 960 45.29 -72.04 -4.13
C GLY A 960 44.86 -73.06 -5.19
N MET A 961 45.81 -73.59 -5.97
CA MET A 961 45.57 -74.70 -6.90
C MET A 961 45.25 -76.02 -6.18
N ALA A 962 45.96 -76.32 -5.08
CA ALA A 962 45.76 -77.56 -4.31
C ALA A 962 44.40 -77.60 -3.59
N LEU A 963 44.01 -76.49 -2.96
CA LEU A 963 42.76 -76.37 -2.20
C LEU A 963 41.55 -76.05 -3.08
N ARG A 964 41.75 -75.77 -4.37
CA ARG A 964 40.71 -75.36 -5.34
C ARG A 964 39.93 -74.10 -4.94
N ILE A 965 40.53 -73.21 -4.14
CA ILE A 965 39.88 -71.96 -3.71
C ILE A 965 40.32 -70.83 -4.63
N ARG A 966 39.38 -70.33 -5.47
CA ARG A 966 39.67 -69.28 -6.48
C ARG A 966 40.28 -68.02 -5.90
N ALA A 967 39.89 -67.64 -4.68
CA ALA A 967 40.37 -66.44 -4.01
C ALA A 967 41.88 -66.53 -3.71
N TYR A 968 42.38 -67.67 -3.22
CA TYR A 968 43.81 -67.86 -2.93
C TYR A 968 44.65 -67.92 -4.20
N LEU A 969 44.13 -68.54 -5.27
CA LEU A 969 44.80 -68.54 -6.58
C LEU A 969 44.93 -67.13 -7.16
N ALA A 970 43.83 -66.36 -7.16
CA ALA A 970 43.81 -64.98 -7.64
C ALA A 970 44.67 -64.06 -6.77
N LEU A 971 44.66 -64.25 -5.46
CA LEU A 971 45.44 -63.48 -4.51
C LEU A 971 46.94 -63.77 -4.66
N GLY A 972 47.35 -65.04 -4.71
CA GLY A 972 48.74 -65.44 -4.91
C GLY A 972 49.30 -64.98 -6.25
N THR A 973 48.51 -65.04 -7.33
CA THR A 973 48.92 -64.55 -8.65
C THR A 973 49.01 -63.02 -8.69
N LEU A 974 48.09 -62.32 -8.03
CA LEU A 974 48.11 -60.87 -7.90
C LEU A 974 49.33 -60.39 -7.09
N PHE A 975 49.63 -61.03 -5.96
CA PHE A 975 50.80 -60.74 -5.15
C PHE A 975 52.11 -60.98 -5.90
N LEU A 976 52.19 -62.09 -6.63
CA LEU A 976 53.34 -62.39 -7.50
C LEU A 976 53.51 -61.32 -8.59
N LEU A 977 52.42 -60.87 -9.20
CA LEU A 977 52.45 -59.81 -10.20
C LEU A 977 52.92 -58.47 -9.61
N LEU A 978 52.38 -58.10 -8.43
CA LEU A 978 52.77 -56.89 -7.71
C LEU A 978 54.23 -56.92 -7.27
N ASP A 979 54.72 -58.07 -6.79
CA ASP A 979 56.12 -58.30 -6.44
C ASP A 979 57.05 -58.11 -7.65
N VAL A 980 56.71 -58.75 -8.78
CA VAL A 980 57.47 -58.59 -10.04
C VAL A 980 57.46 -57.13 -10.49
N VAL A 981 56.31 -56.46 -10.47
CA VAL A 981 56.19 -55.05 -10.87
C VAL A 981 56.97 -54.13 -9.93
N ALA A 982 56.91 -54.34 -8.61
CA ALA A 982 57.62 -53.53 -7.61
C ALA A 982 59.13 -53.69 -7.74
N ASN A 983 59.64 -54.91 -7.91
CA ASN A 983 61.07 -55.16 -8.14
C ASN A 983 61.55 -54.59 -9.48
N LEU A 984 60.74 -54.65 -10.54
CA LEU A 984 61.07 -54.04 -11.84
C LEU A 984 61.07 -52.50 -11.78
N LEU A 985 60.19 -51.90 -10.98
CA LEU A 985 60.14 -50.45 -10.75
C LEU A 985 61.32 -49.97 -9.91
N ASP A 986 61.66 -50.65 -8.81
CA ASP A 986 62.82 -50.32 -7.97
C ASP A 986 64.14 -50.46 -8.74
N ALA A 987 64.32 -51.57 -9.48
CA ALA A 987 65.48 -51.76 -10.36
C ALA A 987 65.57 -50.69 -11.46
N GLY A 988 64.43 -50.21 -11.97
CA GLY A 988 64.37 -49.16 -12.99
C GLY A 988 64.60 -47.74 -12.46
N LEU A 989 64.27 -47.48 -11.19
CA LEU A 989 64.48 -46.18 -10.53
C LEU A 989 65.92 -46.01 -10.00
N ARG A 990 66.58 -47.11 -9.60
CA ARG A 990 67.99 -47.08 -9.12
C ARG A 990 69.00 -46.90 -10.25
N ASP A 991 68.73 -47.42 -11.46
CA ASP A 991 69.65 -47.29 -12.60
C ASP A 991 68.89 -47.01 -13.91
N HIS A 992 68.96 -45.76 -14.39
CA HIS A 992 68.13 -45.26 -15.49
C HIS A 992 68.34 -46.02 -16.81
N ARG A 993 69.50 -46.68 -16.99
CA ARG A 993 69.80 -47.51 -18.17
C ARG A 993 69.11 -48.88 -18.11
N ILE A 994 69.06 -49.49 -16.93
CA ILE A 994 68.37 -50.76 -16.70
C ILE A 994 66.86 -50.53 -16.78
N GLY A 995 66.36 -49.41 -16.22
CA GLY A 995 64.97 -48.99 -16.35
C GLY A 995 64.54 -48.80 -17.81
N PHE A 996 65.35 -48.14 -18.64
CA PHE A 996 65.05 -47.99 -20.07
C PHE A 996 65.03 -49.34 -20.80
N LEU A 997 66.01 -50.22 -20.55
CA LEU A 997 66.07 -51.54 -21.18
C LEU A 997 64.87 -52.41 -20.79
N VAL A 998 64.54 -52.45 -19.49
CA VAL A 998 63.44 -53.25 -18.94
C VAL A 998 62.08 -52.73 -19.43
N MET A 999 61.85 -51.41 -19.42
CA MET A 999 60.59 -50.84 -19.91
C MET A 999 60.44 -50.98 -21.42
N THR A 1000 61.54 -50.92 -22.19
CA THR A 1000 61.50 -51.16 -23.64
C THR A 1000 61.24 -52.63 -23.95
N LEU A 1001 61.84 -53.57 -23.20
CA LEU A 1001 61.66 -55.01 -23.39
C LEU A 1001 60.29 -55.50 -22.90
N ALA A 1002 59.75 -54.89 -21.84
CA ALA A 1002 58.36 -55.04 -21.39
C ALA A 1002 57.36 -54.47 -22.41
N GLY A 1003 57.64 -53.28 -22.95
CA GLY A 1003 56.86 -52.70 -24.05
C GLY A 1003 56.88 -53.59 -25.29
N LEU A 1004 58.03 -54.15 -25.65
CA LEU A 1004 58.16 -55.09 -26.76
C LEU A 1004 57.40 -56.38 -26.47
N THR A 1005 57.54 -56.99 -25.29
CA THR A 1005 56.81 -58.23 -24.94
C THR A 1005 55.30 -58.04 -24.86
N ILE A 1006 54.81 -56.89 -24.41
CA ILE A 1006 53.38 -56.56 -24.43
C ILE A 1006 52.90 -56.40 -25.88
N VAL A 1007 53.65 -55.71 -26.73
CA VAL A 1007 53.30 -55.54 -28.16
C VAL A 1007 53.37 -56.88 -28.90
N THR A 1008 54.45 -57.65 -28.75
CA THR A 1008 54.61 -58.99 -29.35
C THR A 1008 53.59 -59.99 -28.80
N GLY A 1009 53.29 -59.95 -27.50
CA GLY A 1009 52.26 -60.77 -26.86
C GLY A 1009 50.86 -60.42 -27.34
N ARG A 1010 50.57 -59.13 -27.53
CA ARG A 1010 49.31 -58.67 -28.10
C ARG A 1010 49.20 -59.04 -29.58
N VAL A 1011 50.30 -58.99 -30.34
CA VAL A 1011 50.40 -59.44 -31.74
C VAL A 1011 50.23 -60.96 -31.85
N MET A 1012 50.82 -61.75 -30.95
CA MET A 1012 50.58 -63.21 -30.88
C MET A 1012 49.13 -63.53 -30.47
N ALA A 1013 48.56 -62.78 -29.54
CA ALA A 1013 47.17 -62.95 -29.10
C ALA A 1013 46.16 -62.59 -30.22
N THR A 1014 46.48 -61.62 -31.09
CA THR A 1014 45.65 -61.31 -32.26
C THR A 1014 45.87 -62.28 -33.43
N LEU A 1015 47.11 -62.74 -33.68
CA LEU A 1015 47.42 -63.70 -34.77
C LEU A 1015 46.93 -65.12 -34.48
N LYS A 1016 46.93 -65.55 -33.21
CA LYS A 1016 46.48 -66.90 -32.76
C LYS A 1016 45.23 -66.84 -31.88
N ARG A 1017 44.31 -65.93 -32.20
CA ARG A 1017 43.10 -65.65 -31.40
C ARG A 1017 42.23 -66.89 -31.14
N GLN A 1018 42.07 -67.78 -32.13
CA GLN A 1018 41.24 -69.00 -31.97
C GLN A 1018 41.89 -70.01 -31.01
N GLU A 1019 43.21 -70.18 -31.04
CA GLU A 1019 43.93 -71.07 -30.13
C GLU A 1019 43.91 -70.52 -28.69
N TRP A 1020 44.06 -69.21 -28.53
CA TRP A 1020 43.93 -68.54 -27.22
C TRP A 1020 42.52 -68.62 -26.64
N GLU A 1021 41.47 -68.41 -27.46
CA GLU A 1021 40.09 -68.57 -27.01
C GLU A 1021 39.75 -70.02 -26.64
N LEU A 1022 40.34 -71.01 -27.33
CA LEU A 1022 40.23 -72.42 -26.97
C LEU A 1022 40.96 -72.76 -25.66
N LEU A 1023 42.16 -72.23 -25.46
CA LEU A 1023 42.94 -72.43 -24.24
C LEU A 1023 42.25 -71.76 -23.05
N LEU A 1024 41.77 -70.53 -23.22
CA LEU A 1024 40.95 -69.84 -22.22
C LEU A 1024 39.62 -70.53 -21.95
N ARG A 1025 38.95 -71.10 -22.97
CA ARG A 1025 37.75 -71.95 -22.74
C ARG A 1025 38.10 -73.21 -21.96
N ARG A 1026 39.21 -73.86 -22.26
CA ARG A 1026 39.66 -75.09 -21.56
C ARG A 1026 39.97 -74.81 -20.09
N VAL A 1027 40.70 -73.72 -19.82
CA VAL A 1027 40.96 -73.23 -18.46
C VAL A 1027 39.67 -72.81 -17.76
N ARG A 1028 38.76 -72.09 -18.44
CA ARG A 1028 37.47 -71.65 -17.88
C ARG A 1028 36.52 -72.81 -17.60
N VAL A 1029 36.59 -73.91 -18.36
CA VAL A 1029 35.83 -75.15 -18.10
C VAL A 1029 36.43 -75.91 -16.93
N GLN A 1030 37.76 -76.02 -16.82
CA GLN A 1030 38.42 -76.65 -15.66
C GLN A 1030 38.18 -75.89 -14.35
N LEU A 1031 38.13 -74.55 -14.42
CA LEU A 1031 37.88 -73.69 -13.26
C LEU A 1031 36.40 -73.54 -12.90
N ARG A 1032 35.45 -74.01 -13.75
CA ARG A 1032 34.01 -73.76 -13.58
C ARG A 1032 33.39 -74.42 -12.33
N GLY A 1033 34.04 -75.43 -11.75
CA GLY A 1033 33.59 -76.16 -10.55
C GLY A 1033 34.35 -75.83 -9.25
N TRP A 1034 35.12 -74.74 -9.21
CA TRP A 1034 35.85 -74.29 -8.02
C TRP A 1034 35.02 -73.19 -7.34
N ASP A 1035 34.51 -73.37 -6.12
CA ASP A 1035 33.73 -72.34 -5.39
C ASP A 1035 34.49 -71.70 -4.23
#